data_AF-A0A9P4JLP5-F1
#
_entry.id   AF-A0A9P4JLP5-F1
#
_cell.length_a   1.000
_cell.length_b   1.000
_cell.length_c   1.000
_cell.angle_alpha   90.00
_cell.angle_beta   90.00
_cell.angle_gamma   90.00
#
_symmetry.space_group_name_H-M   'P 1'
#
loop_
_entity.id
_entity.type
_entity.pdbx_description
1 polymer ?
#
loop_
_entity_poly.entity_id
_entity_poly.type
_entity_poly.pdbx_seq_one_letter_code
_entity_poly.pdbx_strand_id
1 'polypeptide(L)'
;MDPRTWFADLTPYFVYLLFVATLGPLLFGFHLAELNAPEDVIRCKKESLFAASTSLPQCIPMNPTQWGVVGSMYTLGGLIGALSAGPTSGRYGRLRTMQFTTLFFVLGPVLEATAPNIGLMAFGRLVSGIGAGASVVVVPLYISEIAPPAEKGFFGSFTQIMCNFGILVTQLLGYFLSRGSYWRFILAAGGAIGVGQALGLFLSVESPKYLAEEGNSATARRVLRKIRGDKADIEEEVSSWGVQGSGQSIRSLEILGADQTLEEQQTLLHGEEHGSNQRKSEKEDQLSIVQVFRHEHEKKAAMAVIMIMLAQQFSGINSIVMYGVSLLADLLESNSALLNLVVSAVNIVVTAGCAPLVDKLGRKVCLLSSLAGMGVSSLLLAIGILKSISVLSAVAVMLFVSSFAVGLGPVPFILASELAGPEAVGATQSIALAANWIATFIVAQFFPLASAQLGGKVYFIFAALSGFFFLFISWFVPETKGKKSADEVWGRERRVDYPTSSQRGVDAFDLTSGSNSSTTILQNAATQSISISQPQVHEVPPSLVSPAFTPPATPGFSTPTTVRPPRSIPVDTTSADAPPAPHLLPTLPVVECEVRARIPTTTGQEMWLHVYRNNVDTKEHLAIVFGNKIRSRSLDAERPGETELDRMTRGAYVGRLYPGRTHSRIDQIKRAEGASSKFSPSAPRDRGATTDSGFFETSDSAQESEDGCVEPTFTSSSKSAGASDAHLELPLVRIHSECYTGETVWSARCDCGEQLDEAARLMSLPSFAPNGGAIIYLRQEGRGIGLGEKLKAYNLQDLGNDTYEANILLRHPADARSYGLATAMLMDLGLGGERGIRLLTNNPDKVRAVEGPGREVVVRERVAMVPLAWKTGGKEGVRSEEVEKYLSTKIEKFKHMLSPS
;
A
#
# COMPACT_ATOMS: atom_id res chain seq x y z
N MET A 1 -25.56 20.10 -19.97
CA MET A 1 -24.46 20.99 -20.40
C MET A 1 -24.41 21.00 -21.91
N ASP A 2 -24.19 22.18 -22.49
CA ASP A 2 -24.13 22.42 -23.93
C ASP A 2 -22.67 22.27 -24.41
N PRO A 3 -22.35 21.46 -25.44
CA PRO A 3 -20.97 21.32 -25.93
C PRO A 3 -20.34 22.63 -26.42
N ARG A 4 -21.12 23.72 -26.57
CA ARG A 4 -20.59 25.06 -26.87
C ARG A 4 -19.86 25.72 -25.70
N THR A 5 -20.12 25.32 -24.44
CA THR A 5 -19.45 25.92 -23.27
C THR A 5 -18.12 25.26 -22.93
N TRP A 6 -17.86 24.02 -23.37
CA TRP A 6 -16.61 23.27 -23.14
C TRP A 6 -15.34 24.03 -23.50
N PHE A 7 -15.38 24.88 -24.54
CA PHE A 7 -14.23 25.65 -25.00
C PHE A 7 -14.20 27.09 -24.51
N ALA A 8 -15.23 27.55 -23.78
CA ALA A 8 -15.35 28.94 -23.35
C ALA A 8 -14.38 29.28 -22.19
N ASP A 9 -14.13 28.30 -21.31
CA ASP A 9 -13.33 28.47 -20.08
C ASP A 9 -11.91 27.88 -20.18
N LEU A 10 -11.47 27.47 -21.39
CA LEU A 10 -10.15 26.87 -21.60
C LEU A 10 -9.10 27.92 -21.95
N THR A 11 -8.04 28.01 -21.15
CA THR A 11 -6.89 28.86 -21.47
C THR A 11 -6.03 28.23 -22.57
N PRO A 12 -5.36 29.04 -23.43
CA PRO A 12 -4.35 28.53 -24.36
C PRO A 12 -3.21 27.77 -23.65
N TYR A 13 -2.91 28.14 -22.40
CA TYR A 13 -1.90 27.47 -21.59
C TYR A 13 -2.32 26.06 -21.14
N PHE A 14 -3.59 25.84 -20.79
CA PHE A 14 -4.10 24.50 -20.53
C PHE A 14 -4.00 23.61 -21.78
N VAL A 15 -4.38 24.12 -22.96
CA VAL A 15 -4.27 23.38 -24.23
C VAL A 15 -2.81 23.02 -24.53
N TYR A 16 -1.87 23.94 -24.28
CA TYR A 16 -0.43 23.67 -24.37
C TYR A 16 0.02 22.54 -23.44
N LEU A 17 -0.35 22.57 -22.16
CA LEU A 17 0.01 21.52 -21.20
C LEU A 17 -0.56 20.15 -21.61
N LEU A 18 -1.81 20.11 -22.07
CA LEU A 18 -2.48 18.90 -22.55
C LEU A 18 -1.75 18.34 -23.78
N PHE A 19 -1.43 19.18 -24.77
CA PHE A 19 -0.69 18.77 -25.96
C PHE A 19 0.69 18.19 -25.61
N VAL A 20 1.50 18.91 -24.84
CA VAL A 20 2.85 18.48 -24.46
C VAL A 20 2.85 17.20 -23.62
N ALA A 21 1.93 17.07 -22.65
CA ALA A 21 1.83 15.85 -21.85
C ALA A 21 1.41 14.65 -22.71
N THR A 22 0.47 14.84 -23.64
CA THR A 22 -0.08 13.75 -24.47
C THR A 22 0.84 13.27 -25.61
N LEU A 23 1.97 13.95 -25.86
CA LEU A 23 3.06 13.41 -26.70
C LEU A 23 3.62 12.08 -26.16
N GLY A 24 3.56 11.84 -24.85
CA GLY A 24 3.98 10.58 -24.23
C GLY A 24 3.08 9.38 -24.60
N PRO A 25 1.75 9.47 -24.40
CA PRO A 25 0.77 8.55 -24.98
C PRO A 25 0.89 8.35 -26.50
N LEU A 26 1.18 9.41 -27.26
CA LEU A 26 1.49 9.31 -28.69
C LEU A 26 2.70 8.39 -28.91
N LEU A 27 3.80 8.61 -28.20
CA LEU A 27 5.00 7.77 -28.28
C LEU A 27 4.76 6.32 -27.85
N PHE A 28 3.93 6.07 -26.82
CA PHE A 28 3.48 4.71 -26.48
C PHE A 28 2.77 4.04 -27.66
N GLY A 29 1.84 4.73 -28.31
CA GLY A 29 1.13 4.22 -29.50
C GLY A 29 2.05 4.04 -30.70
N PHE A 30 3.03 4.94 -30.86
CA PHE A 30 4.06 4.88 -31.90
C PHE A 30 4.88 3.59 -31.77
N HIS A 31 5.53 3.41 -30.61
CA HIS A 31 6.40 2.26 -30.35
C HIS A 31 5.63 0.92 -30.25
N LEU A 32 4.32 0.95 -30.01
CA LEU A 32 3.48 -0.25 -30.10
C LEU A 32 3.31 -0.77 -31.54
N ALA A 33 3.35 0.12 -32.54
CA ALA A 33 3.06 -0.21 -33.94
C ALA A 33 4.27 -0.15 -34.91
N GLU A 34 5.41 0.42 -34.49
CA GLU A 34 6.53 0.77 -35.40
C GLU A 34 7.19 -0.39 -36.15
N LEU A 35 7.12 -1.61 -35.60
CA LEU A 35 7.69 -2.79 -36.23
C LEU A 35 6.73 -3.48 -37.22
N ASN A 36 5.42 -3.21 -37.17
CA ASN A 36 4.39 -3.94 -37.94
C ASN A 36 4.55 -3.76 -39.46
N ALA A 37 4.56 -2.52 -39.95
CA ALA A 37 4.71 -2.22 -41.38
C ALA A 37 6.11 -2.48 -41.99
N PRO A 38 7.24 -2.27 -41.27
CA PRO A 38 8.57 -2.57 -41.79
C PRO A 38 9.10 -3.99 -41.55
N GLU A 39 8.31 -4.93 -41.00
CA GLU A 39 8.76 -6.30 -40.69
C GLU A 39 9.57 -6.95 -41.83
N ASP A 40 8.99 -7.05 -43.04
CA ASP A 40 9.62 -7.77 -44.14
C ASP A 40 10.93 -7.14 -44.60
N VAL A 41 11.07 -5.82 -44.45
CA VAL A 41 12.26 -5.07 -44.86
C VAL A 41 13.35 -5.18 -43.79
N ILE A 42 12.98 -5.03 -42.51
CA ILE A 42 13.93 -5.21 -41.39
C ILE A 42 14.47 -6.64 -41.38
N ARG A 43 13.63 -7.65 -41.62
CA ARG A 43 14.00 -9.08 -41.56
C ARG A 43 14.65 -9.65 -42.82
N CYS A 44 14.98 -8.83 -43.82
CA CYS A 44 15.56 -9.24 -45.10
C CYS A 44 14.66 -10.18 -45.97
N LYS A 45 13.33 -10.18 -45.80
CA LYS A 45 12.43 -11.01 -46.64
C LYS A 45 12.19 -10.44 -48.04
N LYS A 46 12.28 -9.11 -48.19
CA LYS A 46 12.15 -8.42 -49.49
C LYS A 46 13.53 -7.96 -49.94
N GLU A 47 14.01 -8.49 -51.07
CA GLU A 47 15.26 -8.03 -51.67
C GLU A 47 15.15 -6.55 -52.07
N SER A 48 16.15 -5.78 -51.68
CA SER A 48 16.25 -4.36 -52.04
C SER A 48 17.29 -4.20 -53.14
N LEU A 49 16.82 -3.88 -54.35
CA LEU A 49 17.60 -3.78 -55.59
C LEU A 49 18.73 -2.73 -55.58
N PHE A 50 18.89 -1.97 -54.49
CA PHE A 50 19.92 -0.96 -54.32
C PHE A 50 20.61 -1.11 -52.96
N ALA A 51 21.85 -1.59 -53.00
CA ALA A 51 22.78 -1.54 -51.88
C ALA A 51 23.32 -0.11 -51.73
N ALA A 52 22.67 0.71 -50.91
CA ALA A 52 23.18 2.04 -50.56
C ALA A 52 24.32 1.90 -49.54
N SER A 53 25.52 2.35 -49.91
CA SER A 53 26.71 2.32 -49.06
C SER A 53 26.53 3.21 -47.82
N THR A 54 26.07 2.61 -46.73
CA THR A 54 26.07 3.21 -45.39
C THR A 54 26.81 2.25 -44.45
N SER A 55 27.42 2.77 -43.39
CA SER A 55 28.16 1.98 -42.41
C SER A 55 27.30 1.04 -41.55
N LEU A 56 25.97 1.09 -41.74
CA LEU A 56 24.99 0.27 -41.05
C LEU A 56 24.33 -0.72 -42.03
N PRO A 57 24.02 -1.95 -41.61
CA PRO A 57 23.38 -2.93 -42.48
C PRO A 57 21.96 -2.48 -42.88
N GLN A 58 21.59 -2.77 -44.13
CA GLN A 58 20.31 -2.40 -44.73
C GLN A 58 19.11 -3.13 -44.11
N CYS A 59 19.32 -4.38 -43.71
CA CYS A 59 18.36 -5.22 -42.98
C CYS A 59 19.14 -6.09 -41.97
N ILE A 60 18.44 -6.69 -41.01
CA ILE A 60 19.01 -7.55 -39.97
C ILE A 60 18.36 -8.94 -40.13
N PRO A 61 19.12 -9.99 -40.50
CA PRO A 61 18.54 -11.32 -40.71
C PRO A 61 17.99 -11.88 -39.39
N MET A 62 16.67 -12.17 -39.36
CA MET A 62 15.98 -12.66 -38.17
C MET A 62 14.92 -13.73 -38.50
N ASN A 63 14.94 -14.83 -37.76
CA ASN A 63 13.85 -15.82 -37.75
C ASN A 63 12.61 -15.28 -36.98
N PRO A 64 11.43 -15.90 -37.09
CA PRO A 64 10.20 -15.40 -36.45
C PRO A 64 10.30 -15.33 -34.92
N THR A 65 11.03 -16.25 -34.30
CA THR A 65 11.24 -16.27 -32.83
C THR A 65 12.09 -15.10 -32.37
N GLN A 66 13.18 -14.77 -33.08
CA GLN A 66 14.02 -13.61 -32.81
C GLN A 66 13.26 -12.30 -32.99
N TRP A 67 12.40 -12.21 -34.01
CA TRP A 67 11.50 -11.08 -34.20
C TRP A 67 10.52 -10.91 -33.03
N GLY A 68 9.91 -12.00 -32.55
CA GLY A 68 9.07 -12.00 -31.35
C GLY A 68 9.81 -11.55 -30.08
N VAL A 69 11.10 -11.90 -29.93
CA VAL A 69 11.96 -11.41 -28.84
C VAL A 69 12.18 -9.90 -28.94
N VAL A 70 12.47 -9.36 -30.13
CA VAL A 70 12.61 -7.90 -30.34
C VAL A 70 11.29 -7.16 -30.04
N GLY A 71 10.15 -7.73 -30.46
CA GLY A 71 8.83 -7.20 -30.15
C GLY A 71 8.50 -7.19 -28.65
N SER A 72 8.82 -8.27 -27.95
CA SER A 72 8.51 -8.46 -26.52
C SER A 72 9.46 -7.75 -25.55
N MET A 73 10.68 -7.38 -25.96
CA MET A 73 11.54 -6.53 -25.12
C MET A 73 10.90 -5.17 -24.82
N TYR A 74 10.13 -4.61 -25.75
CA TYR A 74 9.36 -3.38 -25.51
C TYR A 74 8.32 -3.54 -24.40
N THR A 75 7.61 -4.68 -24.35
CA THR A 75 6.58 -4.92 -23.33
C THR A 75 7.20 -5.25 -21.96
N LEU A 76 8.39 -5.88 -21.93
CA LEU A 76 9.19 -6.01 -20.72
C LEU A 76 9.66 -4.65 -20.18
N GLY A 77 10.11 -3.76 -21.06
CA GLY A 77 10.45 -2.38 -20.71
C GLY A 77 9.24 -1.63 -20.17
N GLY A 78 8.10 -1.78 -20.83
CA GLY A 78 6.80 -1.23 -20.41
C GLY A 78 6.40 -1.63 -19.00
N LEU A 79 6.58 -2.91 -18.64
CA LEU A 79 6.33 -3.40 -17.29
C LEU A 79 7.25 -2.73 -16.24
N ILE A 80 8.55 -2.59 -16.53
CA ILE A 80 9.51 -1.92 -15.65
C ILE A 80 9.16 -0.43 -15.48
N GLY A 81 8.81 0.25 -16.57
CA GLY A 81 8.36 1.64 -16.56
C GLY A 81 7.08 1.84 -15.74
N ALA A 82 6.08 0.98 -15.93
CA ALA A 82 4.80 1.09 -15.23
C ALA A 82 4.93 0.84 -13.72
N LEU A 83 5.74 -0.14 -13.30
CA LEU A 83 5.97 -0.42 -11.87
C LEU A 83 6.78 0.66 -11.16
N SER A 84 7.69 1.34 -11.86
CA SER A 84 8.54 2.39 -11.29
C SER A 84 7.89 3.78 -11.29
N ALA A 85 6.94 4.04 -12.19
CA ALA A 85 6.36 5.37 -12.36
C ALA A 85 5.54 5.88 -11.17
N GLY A 86 4.71 5.05 -10.52
CA GLY A 86 3.93 5.48 -9.35
C GLY A 86 4.79 6.00 -8.19
N PRO A 87 5.75 5.20 -7.68
CA PRO A 87 6.68 5.66 -6.64
C PRO A 87 7.48 6.91 -7.05
N THR A 88 7.84 7.02 -8.35
CA THR A 88 8.58 8.17 -8.88
C THR A 88 7.71 9.43 -8.94
N SER A 89 6.45 9.33 -9.38
CA SER A 89 5.51 10.46 -9.49
C SER A 89 4.98 10.95 -8.15
N GLY A 90 4.90 10.07 -7.14
CA GLY A 90 4.63 10.45 -5.75
C GLY A 90 5.81 11.20 -5.13
N ARG A 91 7.04 10.73 -5.35
CA ARG A 91 8.25 11.29 -4.71
C ARG A 91 8.78 12.56 -5.35
N TYR A 92 8.75 12.67 -6.69
CA TYR A 92 9.38 13.77 -7.44
C TYR A 92 8.38 14.66 -8.19
N GLY A 93 7.09 14.35 -8.14
CA GLY A 93 6.05 15.05 -8.88
C GLY A 93 5.80 14.48 -10.27
N ARG A 94 4.68 14.90 -10.87
CA ARG A 94 4.19 14.39 -12.15
C ARG A 94 5.02 14.97 -13.31
N LEU A 95 5.37 16.27 -13.26
CA LEU A 95 6.20 16.93 -14.27
C LEU A 95 7.62 16.34 -14.32
N ARG A 96 8.29 16.18 -13.18
CA ARG A 96 9.65 15.61 -13.16
C ARG A 96 9.69 14.18 -13.66
N THR A 97 8.67 13.39 -13.34
CA THR A 97 8.53 12.02 -13.84
C THR A 97 8.32 12.00 -15.36
N MET A 98 7.48 12.89 -15.92
CA MET A 98 7.37 13.06 -17.38
C MET A 98 8.68 13.52 -18.03
N GLN A 99 9.44 14.43 -17.41
CA GLN A 99 10.77 14.83 -17.91
C GLN A 99 11.71 13.63 -17.96
N PHE A 100 11.70 12.76 -16.95
CA PHE A 100 12.51 11.53 -16.92
C PHE A 100 12.13 10.53 -18.03
N THR A 101 10.84 10.36 -18.38
CA THR A 101 10.45 9.45 -19.47
C THR A 101 10.99 9.89 -20.83
N THR A 102 11.15 11.20 -21.07
CA THR A 102 11.71 11.69 -22.34
C THR A 102 13.15 11.25 -22.61
N LEU A 103 13.95 10.97 -21.56
CA LEU A 103 15.30 10.42 -21.74
C LEU A 103 15.26 9.06 -22.47
N PHE A 104 14.28 8.21 -22.11
CA PHE A 104 14.06 6.91 -22.74
C PHE A 104 13.47 7.05 -24.14
N PHE A 105 12.51 7.96 -24.33
CA PHE A 105 11.92 8.26 -25.64
C PHE A 105 12.90 8.91 -26.64
N VAL A 106 14.04 9.44 -26.19
CA VAL A 106 15.12 9.88 -27.09
C VAL A 106 16.16 8.77 -27.26
N LEU A 107 16.62 8.16 -26.17
CA LEU A 107 17.71 7.17 -26.21
C LEU A 107 17.30 5.87 -26.92
N GLY A 108 16.14 5.31 -26.58
CA GLY A 108 15.66 4.04 -27.16
C GLY A 108 15.56 4.10 -28.68
N PRO A 109 14.83 5.09 -29.25
CA PRO A 109 14.69 5.22 -30.70
C PRO A 109 16.00 5.51 -31.44
N VAL A 110 16.97 6.19 -30.80
CA VAL A 110 18.32 6.37 -31.36
C VAL A 110 19.06 5.03 -31.43
N LEU A 111 19.00 4.20 -30.38
CA LEU A 111 19.60 2.86 -30.37
C LEU A 111 18.95 1.94 -31.43
N GLU A 112 17.62 2.01 -31.57
CA GLU A 112 16.87 1.25 -32.57
C GLU A 112 17.21 1.69 -34.01
N ALA A 113 17.17 3.00 -34.29
CA ALA A 113 17.48 3.55 -35.61
C ALA A 113 18.93 3.30 -36.04
N THR A 114 19.87 3.20 -35.09
CA THR A 114 21.29 2.91 -35.35
C THR A 114 21.68 1.43 -35.23
N ALA A 115 20.74 0.54 -34.87
CA ALA A 115 21.03 -0.86 -34.60
C ALA A 115 21.70 -1.60 -35.78
N PRO A 116 22.90 -2.20 -35.61
CA PRO A 116 23.54 -3.06 -36.61
C PRO A 116 23.25 -4.55 -36.39
N ASN A 117 22.65 -4.93 -35.26
CA ASN A 117 22.38 -6.31 -34.89
C ASN A 117 21.13 -6.44 -34.00
N ILE A 118 20.66 -7.69 -33.83
CA ILE A 118 19.46 -8.04 -33.05
C ILE A 118 19.56 -7.51 -31.60
N GLY A 119 20.73 -7.61 -30.97
CA GLY A 119 20.93 -7.23 -29.57
C GLY A 119 20.73 -5.74 -29.32
N LEU A 120 21.30 -4.87 -30.17
CA LEU A 120 21.12 -3.42 -30.00
C LEU A 120 19.68 -2.98 -30.31
N MET A 121 19.03 -3.62 -31.30
CA MET A 121 17.61 -3.36 -31.58
C MET A 121 16.72 -3.82 -30.40
N ALA A 122 16.93 -5.01 -29.86
CA ALA A 122 16.20 -5.53 -28.70
C ALA A 122 16.41 -4.66 -27.44
N PHE A 123 17.63 -4.17 -27.21
CA PHE A 123 17.93 -3.26 -26.11
C PHE A 123 17.32 -1.87 -26.30
N GLY A 124 17.36 -1.31 -27.53
CA GLY A 124 16.67 -0.07 -27.86
C GLY A 124 15.16 -0.18 -27.57
N ARG A 125 14.53 -1.27 -28.01
CA ARG A 125 13.12 -1.59 -27.72
C ARG A 125 12.82 -1.66 -26.23
N LEU A 126 13.70 -2.27 -25.43
CA LEU A 126 13.59 -2.30 -23.96
C LEU A 126 13.61 -0.86 -23.38
N VAL A 127 14.55 -0.02 -23.82
CA VAL A 127 14.68 1.38 -23.39
C VAL A 127 13.43 2.18 -23.77
N SER A 128 12.99 2.13 -25.03
CA SER A 128 11.74 2.77 -25.50
C SER A 128 10.52 2.30 -24.69
N GLY A 129 10.49 1.01 -24.33
CA GLY A 129 9.48 0.41 -23.46
C GLY A 129 9.42 1.04 -22.07
N ILE A 130 10.56 1.28 -21.41
CA ILE A 130 10.59 1.91 -20.07
C ILE A 130 9.96 3.31 -20.12
N GLY A 131 10.29 4.10 -21.14
CA GLY A 131 9.68 5.42 -21.36
C GLY A 131 8.17 5.33 -21.57
N ALA A 132 7.73 4.43 -22.46
CA ALA A 132 6.33 4.22 -22.78
C ALA A 132 5.50 3.76 -21.57
N GLY A 133 5.99 2.75 -20.84
CA GLY A 133 5.36 2.20 -19.65
C GLY A 133 5.20 3.20 -18.52
N ALA A 134 6.24 4.01 -18.27
CA ALA A 134 6.16 5.06 -17.27
C ALA A 134 5.22 6.19 -17.72
N SER A 135 5.23 6.54 -19.01
CA SER A 135 4.39 7.60 -19.57
C SER A 135 2.89 7.30 -19.44
N VAL A 136 2.46 6.06 -19.69
CA VAL A 136 1.03 5.69 -19.59
C VAL A 136 0.51 5.63 -18.15
N VAL A 137 1.41 5.59 -17.14
CA VAL A 137 1.03 5.79 -15.73
C VAL A 137 0.91 7.29 -15.43
N VAL A 138 1.96 8.08 -15.68
CA VAL A 138 2.04 9.46 -15.18
C VAL A 138 1.17 10.46 -15.95
N VAL A 139 1.01 10.29 -17.28
CA VAL A 139 0.29 11.28 -18.10
C VAL A 139 -1.21 11.31 -17.80
N PRO A 140 -1.94 10.19 -17.66
CA PRO A 140 -3.34 10.22 -17.23
C PRO A 140 -3.54 10.83 -15.84
N LEU A 141 -2.62 10.57 -14.90
CA LEU A 141 -2.64 11.19 -13.57
C LEU A 141 -2.49 12.72 -13.69
N TYR A 142 -1.48 13.19 -14.42
CA TYR A 142 -1.27 14.62 -14.66
C TYR A 142 -2.49 15.28 -15.32
N ILE A 143 -3.06 14.68 -16.37
CA ILE A 143 -4.27 15.18 -17.03
C ILE A 143 -5.46 15.25 -16.05
N SER A 144 -5.70 14.22 -15.25
CA SER A 144 -6.80 14.18 -14.27
C SER A 144 -6.67 15.21 -13.13
N GLU A 145 -5.46 15.74 -12.91
CA GLU A 145 -5.13 16.75 -11.91
C GLU A 145 -5.07 18.18 -12.46
N ILE A 146 -4.91 18.37 -13.78
CA ILE A 146 -5.01 19.69 -14.44
C ILE A 146 -6.36 19.94 -15.12
N ALA A 147 -7.13 18.90 -15.48
CA ALA A 147 -8.41 19.02 -16.17
C ALA A 147 -9.51 19.63 -15.26
N PRO A 148 -10.43 20.45 -15.79
CA PRO A 148 -11.59 20.95 -15.04
C PRO A 148 -12.42 19.79 -14.46
N PRO A 149 -12.88 19.85 -13.19
CA PRO A 149 -13.60 18.74 -12.55
C PRO A 149 -14.79 18.17 -13.32
N ALA A 150 -15.56 19.03 -14.02
CA ALA A 150 -16.73 18.62 -14.79
C ALA A 150 -16.40 17.88 -16.12
N GLU A 151 -15.16 17.98 -16.61
CA GLU A 151 -14.76 17.52 -17.95
C GLU A 151 -13.58 16.53 -17.91
N LYS A 152 -13.29 15.96 -16.73
CA LYS A 152 -12.21 14.99 -16.51
C LYS A 152 -12.29 13.76 -17.43
N GLY A 153 -13.49 13.26 -17.76
CA GLY A 153 -13.66 12.13 -18.67
C GLY A 153 -13.29 12.47 -20.11
N PHE A 154 -13.80 13.59 -20.61
CA PHE A 154 -13.43 14.14 -21.93
C PHE A 154 -11.92 14.37 -22.07
N PHE A 155 -11.28 15.11 -21.15
CA PHE A 155 -9.84 15.36 -21.24
C PHE A 155 -8.99 14.12 -20.98
N GLY A 156 -9.38 13.24 -20.05
CA GLY A 156 -8.70 11.97 -19.83
C GLY A 156 -8.65 11.07 -21.08
N SER A 157 -9.69 11.15 -21.93
CA SER A 157 -9.77 10.45 -23.21
C SER A 157 -8.69 10.86 -24.22
N PHE A 158 -8.07 12.04 -24.08
CA PHE A 158 -6.94 12.44 -24.92
C PHE A 158 -5.74 11.49 -24.83
N THR A 159 -5.59 10.77 -23.71
CA THR A 159 -4.61 9.67 -23.60
C THR A 159 -4.79 8.68 -24.75
N GLN A 160 -6.00 8.10 -24.89
CA GLN A 160 -6.27 7.09 -25.91
C GLN A 160 -6.31 7.69 -27.32
N ILE A 161 -6.84 8.91 -27.49
CA ILE A 161 -6.85 9.60 -28.78
C ILE A 161 -5.41 9.75 -29.30
N MET A 162 -4.48 10.15 -28.43
CA MET A 162 -3.08 10.35 -28.82
C MET A 162 -2.33 9.03 -28.97
N CYS A 163 -2.61 7.99 -28.18
CA CYS A 163 -2.15 6.62 -28.48
C CYS A 163 -2.55 6.18 -29.90
N ASN A 164 -3.84 6.35 -30.26
CA ASN A 164 -4.34 6.00 -31.59
C ASN A 164 -3.71 6.86 -32.70
N PHE A 165 -3.46 8.15 -32.43
CA PHE A 165 -2.74 9.04 -33.35
C PHE A 165 -1.29 8.60 -33.56
N GLY A 166 -0.58 8.18 -32.50
CA GLY A 166 0.76 7.60 -32.60
C GLY A 166 0.80 6.34 -33.48
N ILE A 167 -0.17 5.43 -33.29
CA ILE A 167 -0.34 4.24 -34.15
C ILE A 167 -0.53 4.66 -35.62
N LEU A 168 -1.42 5.63 -35.90
CA LEU A 168 -1.69 6.10 -37.26
C LEU A 168 -0.45 6.75 -37.91
N VAL A 169 0.23 7.68 -37.21
CA VAL A 169 1.45 8.33 -37.69
C VAL A 169 2.49 7.29 -38.08
N THR A 170 2.64 6.27 -37.25
CA THR A 170 3.64 5.20 -37.46
C THR A 170 3.29 4.31 -38.64
N GLN A 171 2.03 3.93 -38.79
CA GLN A 171 1.55 3.16 -39.94
C GLN A 171 1.67 3.97 -41.25
N LEU A 172 1.44 5.28 -41.19
CA LEU A 172 1.62 6.20 -42.32
C LEU A 172 3.10 6.29 -42.74
N LEU A 173 4.01 6.48 -41.77
CA LEU A 173 5.46 6.43 -42.02
C LEU A 173 5.87 5.06 -42.56
N GLY A 174 5.35 3.97 -42.01
CA GLY A 174 5.57 2.60 -42.50
C GLY A 174 5.14 2.40 -43.95
N TYR A 175 3.99 2.94 -44.35
CA TYR A 175 3.48 2.84 -45.73
C TYR A 175 4.43 3.50 -46.76
N PHE A 176 5.06 4.62 -46.42
CA PHE A 176 5.97 5.34 -47.33
C PHE A 176 7.45 4.93 -47.19
N LEU A 177 7.93 4.64 -45.99
CA LEU A 177 9.36 4.47 -45.66
C LEU A 177 9.80 3.01 -45.45
N SER A 178 8.90 2.02 -45.54
CA SER A 178 9.24 0.58 -45.52
C SER A 178 9.91 0.14 -46.84
N ARG A 179 11.11 0.68 -47.12
CA ARG A 179 11.91 0.43 -48.34
C ARG A 179 13.40 0.58 -48.05
N GLY A 180 14.22 -0.41 -48.40
CA GLY A 180 15.69 -0.36 -48.20
C GLY A 180 16.06 0.03 -46.76
N SER A 181 17.04 0.91 -46.57
CA SER A 181 17.42 1.40 -45.23
C SER A 181 16.47 2.46 -44.62
N TYR A 182 15.42 2.90 -45.32
CA TYR A 182 14.56 4.00 -44.86
C TYR A 182 13.71 3.67 -43.62
N TRP A 183 13.56 2.38 -43.26
CA TRP A 183 12.88 1.99 -42.02
C TRP A 183 13.52 2.60 -40.77
N ARG A 184 14.82 2.90 -40.81
CA ARG A 184 15.54 3.57 -39.71
C ARG A 184 14.99 4.97 -39.42
N PHE A 185 14.46 5.67 -40.42
CA PHE A 185 13.81 6.97 -40.23
C PHE A 185 12.43 6.87 -39.58
N ILE A 186 11.74 5.72 -39.70
CA ILE A 186 10.51 5.46 -38.94
C ILE A 186 10.86 5.48 -37.45
N LEU A 187 11.83 4.66 -37.03
CA LEU A 187 12.22 4.56 -35.63
C LEU A 187 12.78 5.90 -35.11
N ALA A 188 13.63 6.58 -35.90
CA ALA A 188 14.17 7.89 -35.54
C ALA A 188 13.11 8.99 -35.37
N ALA A 189 11.95 8.90 -36.04
CA ALA A 189 10.86 9.86 -35.88
C ALA A 189 10.25 9.83 -34.47
N GLY A 190 10.19 8.65 -33.82
CA GLY A 190 9.83 8.54 -32.40
C GLY A 190 10.80 9.35 -31.52
N GLY A 191 12.11 9.20 -31.76
CA GLY A 191 13.14 10.00 -31.08
C GLY A 191 12.96 11.51 -31.24
N ALA A 192 12.61 11.97 -32.44
CA ALA A 192 12.35 13.39 -32.70
C ALA A 192 11.11 13.92 -31.95
N ILE A 193 10.04 13.12 -31.86
CA ILE A 193 8.86 13.46 -31.06
C ILE A 193 9.22 13.47 -29.55
N GLY A 194 10.07 12.55 -29.09
CA GLY A 194 10.63 12.55 -27.72
C GLY A 194 11.40 13.82 -27.38
N VAL A 195 12.24 14.32 -28.30
CA VAL A 195 12.92 15.62 -28.15
C VAL A 195 11.89 16.77 -28.11
N GLY A 196 10.87 16.76 -28.97
CA GLY A 196 9.79 17.74 -28.95
C GLY A 196 9.05 17.78 -27.61
N GLN A 197 8.77 16.60 -27.03
CA GLN A 197 8.18 16.49 -25.69
C GLN A 197 9.13 17.02 -24.61
N ALA A 198 10.41 16.67 -24.64
CA ALA A 198 11.41 17.16 -23.68
C ALA A 198 11.47 18.70 -23.68
N LEU A 199 11.56 19.31 -24.87
CA LEU A 199 11.56 20.76 -25.04
C LEU A 199 10.27 21.42 -24.53
N GLY A 200 9.11 20.82 -24.81
CA GLY A 200 7.83 21.30 -24.29
C GLY A 200 7.75 21.25 -22.76
N LEU A 201 8.21 20.16 -22.14
CA LEU A 201 8.15 19.95 -20.69
C LEU A 201 9.06 20.88 -19.88
N PHE A 202 9.96 21.66 -20.50
CA PHE A 202 10.69 22.74 -19.81
C PHE A 202 9.82 23.96 -19.51
N LEU A 203 8.76 24.22 -20.28
CA LEU A 203 7.84 25.35 -20.06
C LEU A 203 6.53 24.95 -19.35
N SER A 204 6.33 23.64 -19.12
CA SER A 204 5.21 23.08 -18.38
C SER A 204 5.33 23.35 -16.87
N VAL A 205 4.20 23.28 -16.17
CA VAL A 205 4.11 23.41 -14.70
C VAL A 205 3.86 22.06 -14.05
N GLU A 206 4.23 21.95 -12.78
CA GLU A 206 3.88 20.79 -11.96
C GLU A 206 2.38 20.79 -11.63
N SER A 207 1.82 19.61 -11.33
CA SER A 207 0.42 19.44 -10.94
C SER A 207 0.04 20.36 -9.76
N PRO A 208 -1.04 21.16 -9.85
CA PRO A 208 -1.46 22.02 -8.75
C PRO A 208 -1.98 21.19 -7.57
N LYS A 209 -2.56 20.01 -7.81
CA LYS A 209 -2.99 19.08 -6.75
C LYS A 209 -1.79 18.53 -5.97
N TYR A 210 -0.74 18.10 -6.68
CA TYR A 210 0.49 17.64 -6.03
C TYR A 210 1.16 18.74 -5.18
N LEU A 211 1.22 19.96 -5.70
CA LEU A 211 1.77 21.11 -4.96
C LEU A 211 0.95 21.43 -3.70
N ALA A 212 -0.36 21.17 -3.69
CA ALA A 212 -1.20 21.28 -2.50
C ALA A 212 -0.93 20.13 -1.50
N GLU A 213 -0.84 18.88 -1.99
CA GLU A 213 -0.48 17.68 -1.20
C GLU A 213 0.91 17.82 -0.52
N GLU A 214 1.87 18.47 -1.19
CA GLU A 214 3.20 18.72 -0.64
C GLU A 214 3.20 19.77 0.49
N GLY A 215 2.16 20.60 0.57
CA GLY A 215 1.99 21.69 1.53
C GLY A 215 2.23 23.10 0.97
N ASN A 216 2.46 23.24 -0.34
CA ASN A 216 2.77 24.51 -1.02
C ASN A 216 1.50 25.15 -1.62
N SER A 217 0.47 25.33 -0.79
CA SER A 217 -0.86 25.77 -1.22
C SER A 217 -0.87 27.13 -1.93
N ALA A 218 0.07 28.04 -1.59
CA ALA A 218 0.20 29.33 -2.28
C ALA A 218 0.68 29.17 -3.74
N THR A 219 1.64 28.27 -3.98
CA THR A 219 2.12 27.98 -5.35
C THR A 219 1.08 27.17 -6.12
N ALA A 220 0.42 26.20 -5.48
CA ALA A 220 -0.70 25.45 -6.06
C ALA A 220 -1.80 26.38 -6.60
N ARG A 221 -2.23 27.37 -5.79
CA ARG A 221 -3.21 28.40 -6.19
C ARG A 221 -2.72 29.27 -7.36
N ARG A 222 -1.45 29.69 -7.35
CA ARG A 222 -0.85 30.46 -8.47
C ARG A 222 -0.81 29.65 -9.76
N VAL A 223 -0.43 28.37 -9.68
CA VAL A 223 -0.40 27.45 -10.83
C VAL A 223 -1.81 27.20 -11.36
N LEU A 224 -2.78 26.94 -10.47
CA LEU A 224 -4.17 26.73 -10.88
C LEU A 224 -4.78 27.97 -11.55
N ARG A 225 -4.54 29.19 -11.03
CA ARG A 225 -4.93 30.43 -11.72
C ARG A 225 -4.28 30.58 -13.10
N LYS A 226 -3.01 30.20 -13.27
CA LYS A 226 -2.35 30.19 -14.59
C LYS A 226 -2.99 29.21 -15.57
N ILE A 227 -3.57 28.10 -15.07
CA ILE A 227 -4.23 27.06 -15.88
C ILE A 227 -5.69 27.44 -16.21
N ARG A 228 -6.45 27.97 -15.24
CA ARG A 228 -7.88 28.34 -15.36
C ARG A 228 -8.11 29.76 -15.88
N GLY A 229 -7.11 30.64 -15.78
CA GLY A 229 -7.20 32.07 -16.09
C GLY A 229 -7.43 32.92 -14.83
N ASP A 230 -6.94 34.16 -14.85
CA ASP A 230 -6.88 35.03 -13.65
C ASP A 230 -8.24 35.41 -13.05
N LYS A 231 -9.33 35.23 -13.80
CA LYS A 231 -10.71 35.56 -13.39
C LYS A 231 -11.56 34.36 -12.98
N ALA A 232 -11.03 33.14 -13.07
CA ALA A 232 -11.78 31.94 -12.70
C ALA A 232 -11.86 31.79 -11.17
N ASP A 233 -13.03 31.41 -10.66
CA ASP A 233 -13.14 30.99 -9.26
C ASP A 233 -12.46 29.62 -9.09
N ILE A 234 -11.45 29.58 -8.24
CA ILE A 234 -10.67 28.39 -7.93
C ILE A 234 -10.91 27.89 -6.50
N GLU A 235 -11.69 28.60 -5.68
CA GLU A 235 -11.81 28.25 -4.25
C GLU A 235 -12.62 26.97 -4.05
N GLU A 236 -13.66 26.72 -4.84
CA GLU A 236 -14.39 25.45 -4.80
C GLU A 236 -13.46 24.28 -5.17
N GLU A 237 -12.69 24.40 -6.26
CA GLU A 237 -11.75 23.37 -6.71
C GLU A 237 -10.65 23.10 -5.66
N VAL A 238 -10.01 24.14 -5.11
CA VAL A 238 -8.96 23.96 -4.08
C VAL A 238 -9.54 23.43 -2.77
N SER A 239 -10.74 23.84 -2.36
CA SER A 239 -11.39 23.33 -1.14
C SER A 239 -11.75 21.84 -1.25
N SER A 240 -12.07 21.37 -2.47
CA SER A 240 -12.41 19.97 -2.73
C SER A 240 -11.25 18.99 -2.50
N TRP A 241 -10.01 19.49 -2.44
CA TRP A 241 -8.81 18.66 -2.22
C TRP A 241 -8.55 18.34 -0.74
N GLY A 242 -9.38 18.81 0.20
CA GLY A 242 -9.26 18.52 1.63
C GLY A 242 -8.11 19.20 2.37
N VAL A 243 -7.16 19.82 1.65
CA VAL A 243 -6.00 20.51 2.22
C VAL A 243 -6.43 21.82 2.90
N GLN A 244 -6.54 21.80 4.23
CA GLN A 244 -6.87 22.98 5.05
C GLN A 244 -5.73 24.03 5.03
N GLY A 245 -5.66 24.83 3.97
CA GLY A 245 -4.77 25.97 3.85
C GLY A 245 -5.42 27.28 4.28
N SER A 246 -5.26 27.66 5.55
CA SER A 246 -5.17 29.04 6.10
C SER A 246 -5.77 30.21 5.29
N GLY A 247 -7.03 30.12 4.83
CA GLY A 247 -7.64 31.11 3.94
C GLY A 247 -8.33 32.30 4.63
N GLN A 248 -8.45 32.28 5.96
CA GLN A 248 -9.27 33.25 6.71
C GLN A 248 -8.59 34.60 7.01
N SER A 249 -7.30 34.79 6.72
CA SER A 249 -6.59 36.04 7.04
C SER A 249 -6.66 37.13 5.96
N ILE A 250 -7.09 36.83 4.73
CA ILE A 250 -7.06 37.79 3.60
C ILE A 250 -8.42 38.50 3.39
N ARG A 251 -9.55 37.85 3.73
CA ARG A 251 -10.90 38.40 3.48
C ARG A 251 -11.31 39.58 4.37
N SER A 252 -10.50 39.95 5.36
CA SER A 252 -10.77 41.06 6.28
C SER A 252 -10.24 42.43 5.81
N LEU A 253 -9.45 42.48 4.74
CA LEU A 253 -8.79 43.71 4.27
C LEU A 253 -9.44 44.38 3.04
N GLU A 254 -10.45 43.80 2.41
CA GLU A 254 -11.09 44.36 1.20
C GLU A 254 -12.35 45.23 1.47
N ILE A 255 -12.65 45.58 2.73
CA ILE A 255 -13.86 46.35 3.10
C ILE A 255 -13.59 47.85 3.36
N LEU A 256 -12.32 48.31 3.32
CA LEU A 256 -11.96 49.73 3.42
C LEU A 256 -11.21 50.17 2.16
N GLY A 257 -11.83 51.06 1.37
CA GLY A 257 -11.29 51.57 0.11
C GLY A 257 -10.66 52.97 0.23
N ALA A 258 -9.84 53.31 -0.78
CA ALA A 258 -9.02 54.53 -0.91
C ALA A 258 -7.92 54.67 0.18
N ASP A 259 -6.70 55.16 -0.08
CA ASP A 259 -6.26 56.09 -1.12
C ASP A 259 -4.75 55.87 -1.48
N GLN A 260 -4.14 56.86 -2.13
CA GLN A 260 -2.84 56.87 -2.81
C GLN A 260 -1.55 56.62 -1.98
N THR A 261 -0.54 56.09 -2.71
CA THR A 261 0.90 56.42 -2.66
C THR A 261 1.82 56.12 -1.46
N LEU A 262 3.01 55.62 -1.84
CA LEU A 262 4.36 55.79 -1.25
C LEU A 262 4.76 55.01 0.01
N GLU A 263 5.83 54.24 -0.21
CA GLU A 263 6.99 53.97 0.66
C GLU A 263 6.87 53.15 1.95
N GLU A 264 7.59 52.02 1.92
CA GLU A 264 8.56 51.48 2.88
C GLU A 264 8.46 51.73 4.41
N GLN A 265 8.96 50.72 5.15
CA GLN A 265 9.40 50.77 6.55
C GLN A 265 8.33 51.01 7.65
N GLN A 266 7.52 49.97 7.96
CA GLN A 266 7.14 49.68 9.36
C GLN A 266 6.53 48.28 9.57
N THR A 267 7.33 47.32 10.04
CA THR A 267 6.87 46.17 10.88
C THR A 267 8.02 45.43 11.59
N LEU A 268 9.05 46.18 12.00
CA LEU A 268 9.78 45.85 13.24
C LEU A 268 9.07 46.60 14.37
N LEU A 269 8.97 45.96 15.56
CA LEU A 269 8.15 46.38 16.71
C LEU A 269 6.66 46.02 16.62
N HIS A 270 6.34 44.76 16.90
CA HIS A 270 5.44 44.42 18.01
C HIS A 270 5.62 42.93 18.35
N GLY A 271 6.35 42.67 19.43
CA GLY A 271 6.28 41.39 20.12
C GLY A 271 5.47 41.59 21.39
N GLU A 272 4.35 40.89 21.52
CA GLU A 272 3.86 40.38 22.80
C GLU A 272 2.89 39.22 22.58
N GLU A 273 2.71 38.41 23.62
CA GLU A 273 2.27 37.03 23.50
C GLU A 273 0.77 36.90 23.23
N HIS A 274 0.38 36.05 22.27
CA HIS A 274 -0.85 35.25 22.38
C HIS A 274 -0.64 33.89 21.70
N GLY A 275 -0.51 32.85 22.52
CA GLY A 275 -0.36 31.47 22.04
C GLY A 275 -1.67 30.93 21.46
N SER A 276 -1.62 30.36 20.25
CA SER A 276 -2.68 29.47 19.78
C SER A 276 -2.08 28.28 19.03
N ASN A 277 -2.51 27.08 19.43
CA ASN A 277 -2.13 25.82 18.80
C ASN A 277 -2.75 25.73 17.40
N GLN A 278 -2.03 26.10 16.34
CA GLN A 278 -2.35 25.60 15.01
C GLN A 278 -1.81 24.18 14.84
N ARG A 279 -2.74 23.20 14.92
CA ARG A 279 -2.49 21.83 14.48
C ARG A 279 -1.97 21.86 13.05
N LYS A 280 -0.73 21.39 12.83
CA LYS A 280 -0.32 20.94 11.49
C LYS A 280 -1.23 19.77 11.11
N SER A 281 -1.88 19.86 9.96
CA SER A 281 -2.53 18.71 9.33
C SER A 281 -1.54 17.57 9.23
N GLU A 282 -1.94 16.37 9.66
CA GLU A 282 -1.15 15.17 9.43
C GLU A 282 -1.04 14.94 7.91
N LYS A 283 0.15 14.55 7.44
CA LYS A 283 0.30 14.04 6.07
C LYS A 283 -0.20 12.61 6.09
N GLU A 284 -1.25 12.31 5.31
CA GLU A 284 -1.56 10.94 4.97
C GLU A 284 -0.50 10.47 3.96
N ASP A 285 0.29 9.46 4.34
CA ASP A 285 1.39 8.95 3.52
C ASP A 285 0.83 8.14 2.34
N GLN A 286 1.29 8.45 1.11
CA GLN A 286 0.88 7.71 -0.09
C GLN A 286 1.16 6.22 0.04
N LEU A 287 0.15 5.39 -0.27
CA LEU A 287 0.21 3.95 -0.08
C LEU A 287 1.11 3.29 -1.12
N SER A 288 2.07 2.49 -0.66
CA SER A 288 2.84 1.61 -1.55
C SER A 288 1.95 0.52 -2.17
N ILE A 289 2.39 -0.06 -3.28
CA ILE A 289 1.69 -1.14 -4.00
C ILE A 289 1.28 -2.28 -3.06
N VAL A 290 2.13 -2.66 -2.10
CA VAL A 290 1.83 -3.73 -1.13
C VAL A 290 0.79 -3.29 -0.09
N GLN A 291 0.76 -2.01 0.30
CA GLN A 291 -0.24 -1.49 1.23
C GLN A 291 -1.63 -1.41 0.60
N VAL A 292 -1.76 -1.06 -0.69
CA VAL A 292 -3.06 -1.01 -1.39
C VAL A 292 -3.87 -2.31 -1.25
N PHE A 293 -3.24 -3.48 -1.32
CA PHE A 293 -3.93 -4.77 -1.13
C PHE A 293 -4.20 -5.14 0.33
N ARG A 294 -3.53 -4.50 1.29
CA ARG A 294 -3.77 -4.67 2.73
C ARG A 294 -4.96 -3.85 3.21
N HIS A 295 -5.27 -2.72 2.57
CA HIS A 295 -6.47 -1.94 2.89
C HIS A 295 -7.73 -2.55 2.26
N GLU A 296 -8.70 -2.93 3.11
CA GLU A 296 -10.01 -3.53 2.73
C GLU A 296 -10.78 -2.68 1.70
N HIS A 297 -10.63 -1.37 1.80
CA HIS A 297 -11.28 -0.38 0.97
C HIS A 297 -10.60 -0.27 -0.41
N GLU A 298 -9.27 -0.18 -0.44
CA GLU A 298 -8.52 0.05 -1.68
C GLU A 298 -8.29 -1.24 -2.48
N LYS A 299 -8.26 -2.42 -1.85
CA LYS A 299 -8.15 -3.71 -2.56
C LYS A 299 -9.30 -3.93 -3.55
N LYS A 300 -10.52 -3.44 -3.27
CA LYS A 300 -11.68 -3.55 -4.17
C LYS A 300 -11.53 -2.64 -5.39
N ALA A 301 -11.05 -1.41 -5.18
CA ALA A 301 -10.71 -0.47 -6.24
C ALA A 301 -9.61 -1.04 -7.13
N ALA A 302 -8.49 -1.49 -6.54
CA ALA A 302 -7.38 -2.08 -7.27
C ALA A 302 -7.80 -3.31 -8.09
N MET A 303 -8.58 -4.22 -7.50
CA MET A 303 -9.14 -5.39 -8.21
C MET A 303 -9.98 -4.98 -9.43
N ALA A 304 -10.87 -3.98 -9.27
CA ALA A 304 -11.71 -3.49 -10.36
C ALA A 304 -10.87 -2.91 -11.51
N VAL A 305 -9.91 -2.02 -11.20
CA VAL A 305 -9.04 -1.40 -12.23
C VAL A 305 -8.14 -2.44 -12.89
N ILE A 306 -7.55 -3.38 -12.14
CA ILE A 306 -6.75 -4.49 -12.70
C ILE A 306 -7.59 -5.32 -13.68
N MET A 307 -8.78 -5.75 -13.29
CA MET A 307 -9.63 -6.59 -14.15
C MET A 307 -10.10 -5.87 -15.41
N ILE A 308 -10.29 -4.54 -15.35
CA ILE A 308 -10.59 -3.71 -16.52
C ILE A 308 -9.37 -3.55 -17.43
N MET A 309 -8.16 -3.38 -16.87
CA MET A 309 -6.91 -3.36 -17.64
C MET A 309 -6.61 -4.72 -18.29
N LEU A 310 -6.92 -5.83 -17.61
CA LEU A 310 -6.85 -7.18 -18.20
C LEU A 310 -7.89 -7.36 -19.31
N ALA A 311 -9.13 -6.89 -19.11
CA ALA A 311 -10.18 -6.89 -20.12
C ALA A 311 -9.78 -6.12 -21.38
N GLN A 312 -9.12 -4.95 -21.22
CA GLN A 312 -8.62 -4.14 -22.32
C GLN A 312 -7.72 -4.96 -23.25
N GLN A 313 -6.77 -5.72 -22.69
CA GLN A 313 -5.78 -6.45 -23.49
C GLN A 313 -6.25 -7.83 -23.95
N PHE A 314 -6.92 -8.60 -23.08
CA PHE A 314 -7.45 -9.92 -23.41
C PHE A 314 -8.75 -9.89 -24.23
N SER A 315 -9.31 -8.70 -24.50
CA SER A 315 -10.26 -8.49 -25.61
C SER A 315 -9.65 -8.83 -26.98
N GLY A 316 -8.33 -8.80 -27.11
CA GLY A 316 -7.59 -9.13 -28.33
C GLY A 316 -7.13 -7.94 -29.16
N ILE A 317 -7.26 -6.69 -28.69
CA ILE A 317 -6.93 -5.47 -29.47
C ILE A 317 -5.50 -5.47 -30.04
N ASN A 318 -4.51 -5.94 -29.27
CA ASN A 318 -3.12 -6.00 -29.73
C ASN A 318 -2.92 -6.96 -30.92
N SER A 319 -3.79 -7.95 -31.13
CA SER A 319 -3.71 -8.82 -32.32
C SER A 319 -3.84 -8.01 -33.62
N ILE A 320 -4.69 -6.98 -33.62
CA ILE A 320 -4.93 -6.12 -34.78
C ILE A 320 -3.87 -5.00 -34.82
N VAL A 321 -3.57 -4.35 -33.69
CA VAL A 321 -2.60 -3.24 -33.65
C VAL A 321 -1.18 -3.71 -34.00
N MET A 322 -0.73 -4.84 -33.46
CA MET A 322 0.64 -5.35 -33.65
C MET A 322 0.79 -6.22 -34.91
N TYR A 323 -0.25 -6.95 -35.31
CA TYR A 323 -0.17 -7.96 -36.38
C TYR A 323 -1.21 -7.78 -37.51
N GLY A 324 -1.98 -6.68 -37.53
CA GLY A 324 -3.09 -6.46 -38.46
C GLY A 324 -2.71 -6.53 -39.94
N VAL A 325 -1.51 -6.06 -40.33
CA VAL A 325 -1.05 -6.17 -41.73
C VAL A 325 -0.82 -7.63 -42.12
N SER A 326 -0.13 -8.41 -41.27
CA SER A 326 0.10 -9.84 -41.49
C SER A 326 -1.18 -10.67 -41.45
N LEU A 327 -2.11 -10.37 -40.53
CA LEU A 327 -3.39 -11.07 -40.38
C LEU A 327 -4.28 -10.94 -41.62
N LEU A 328 -4.21 -9.79 -42.29
CA LEU A 328 -5.05 -9.45 -43.44
C LEU A 328 -4.34 -9.66 -44.79
N ALA A 329 -3.06 -10.02 -44.80
CA ALA A 329 -2.29 -10.22 -46.03
C ALA A 329 -2.90 -11.32 -46.92
N ASP A 330 -3.14 -12.50 -46.34
CA ASP A 330 -3.68 -13.67 -47.05
C ASP A 330 -5.14 -13.50 -47.51
N LEU A 331 -5.85 -12.48 -47.01
CA LEU A 331 -7.26 -12.20 -47.34
C LEU A 331 -7.42 -11.04 -48.33
N LEU A 332 -6.42 -10.17 -48.45
CA LEU A 332 -6.48 -8.89 -49.17
C LEU A 332 -5.11 -8.56 -49.81
N GLU A 333 -4.67 -9.40 -50.75
CA GLU A 333 -3.32 -9.46 -51.36
C GLU A 333 -2.75 -8.18 -52.01
N SER A 334 -3.42 -7.04 -51.90
CA SER A 334 -2.91 -5.72 -52.34
C SER A 334 -3.24 -4.55 -51.41
N ASN A 335 -4.13 -4.73 -50.42
CA ASN A 335 -4.73 -3.62 -49.67
C ASN A 335 -4.62 -3.75 -48.13
N SER A 336 -3.99 -4.79 -47.59
CA SER A 336 -3.91 -5.02 -46.12
C SER A 336 -3.30 -3.84 -45.33
N ALA A 337 -2.21 -3.25 -45.82
CA ALA A 337 -1.56 -2.09 -45.19
C ALA A 337 -2.44 -0.83 -45.24
N LEU A 338 -3.14 -0.59 -46.37
CA LEU A 338 -4.07 0.52 -46.53
C LEU A 338 -5.32 0.34 -45.63
N LEU A 339 -5.84 -0.88 -45.52
CA LEU A 339 -6.95 -1.19 -44.63
C LEU A 339 -6.55 -0.98 -43.16
N ASN A 340 -5.35 -1.38 -42.74
CA ASN A 340 -4.88 -1.15 -41.37
C ASN A 340 -4.77 0.36 -41.06
N LEU A 341 -4.29 1.16 -42.02
CA LEU A 341 -4.26 2.62 -41.92
C LEU A 341 -5.68 3.21 -41.76
N VAL A 342 -6.66 2.73 -42.55
CA VAL A 342 -8.08 3.14 -42.43
C VAL A 342 -8.66 2.73 -41.08
N VAL A 343 -8.38 1.53 -40.60
CA VAL A 343 -8.82 1.03 -39.28
C VAL A 343 -8.29 1.93 -38.15
N SER A 344 -7.02 2.33 -38.21
CA SER A 344 -6.43 3.27 -37.24
C SER A 344 -7.03 4.68 -37.33
N ALA A 345 -7.30 5.18 -38.55
CA ALA A 345 -7.98 6.47 -38.73
C ALA A 345 -9.41 6.45 -38.17
N VAL A 346 -10.18 5.39 -38.44
CA VAL A 346 -11.52 5.17 -37.87
C VAL A 346 -11.44 5.08 -36.34
N ASN A 347 -10.44 4.40 -35.77
CA ASN A 347 -10.23 4.32 -34.33
C ASN A 347 -10.11 5.71 -33.68
N ILE A 348 -9.35 6.63 -34.28
CA ILE A 348 -9.22 8.02 -33.80
C ILE A 348 -10.57 8.74 -33.89
N VAL A 349 -11.26 8.67 -35.03
CA VAL A 349 -12.54 9.36 -35.24
C VAL A 349 -13.60 8.87 -34.25
N VAL A 350 -13.71 7.55 -34.05
CA VAL A 350 -14.67 6.96 -33.09
C VAL A 350 -14.25 7.30 -31.66
N THR A 351 -12.97 7.21 -31.30
CA THR A 351 -12.52 7.56 -29.93
C THR A 351 -12.81 9.04 -29.61
N ALA A 352 -12.51 9.95 -30.53
CA ALA A 352 -12.79 11.38 -30.35
C ALA A 352 -14.31 11.68 -30.32
N GLY A 353 -15.09 11.03 -31.18
CA GLY A 353 -16.56 11.14 -31.19
C GLY A 353 -17.24 10.53 -29.97
N CYS A 354 -16.64 9.51 -29.35
CA CYS A 354 -17.13 8.84 -28.14
C CYS A 354 -16.53 9.39 -26.83
N ALA A 355 -15.49 10.21 -26.84
CA ALA A 355 -14.98 10.88 -25.64
C ALA A 355 -16.08 11.65 -24.86
N PRO A 356 -17.00 12.41 -25.52
CA PRO A 356 -18.20 12.99 -24.87
C PRO A 356 -19.16 11.99 -24.23
N LEU A 357 -19.11 10.73 -24.64
CA LEU A 357 -20.07 9.69 -24.24
C LEU A 357 -19.76 9.16 -22.84
N VAL A 358 -18.48 9.16 -22.44
CA VAL A 358 -18.02 8.70 -21.12
C VAL A 358 -18.66 9.51 -19.98
N ASP A 359 -18.80 10.83 -20.17
CA ASP A 359 -19.47 11.73 -19.22
C ASP A 359 -21.00 11.72 -19.37
N LYS A 360 -21.55 11.35 -20.54
CA LYS A 360 -23.01 11.29 -20.78
C LYS A 360 -23.68 9.98 -20.38
N LEU A 361 -23.14 8.82 -20.75
CA LEU A 361 -23.71 7.51 -20.43
C LEU A 361 -23.19 6.92 -19.11
N GLY A 362 -21.97 7.27 -18.73
CA GLY A 362 -21.28 6.68 -17.57
C GLY A 362 -20.25 5.63 -17.99
N ARG A 363 -19.30 5.38 -17.09
CA ARG A 363 -18.09 4.59 -17.36
C ARG A 363 -18.43 3.12 -17.54
N LYS A 364 -19.33 2.58 -16.69
CA LYS A 364 -19.73 1.16 -16.71
C LYS A 364 -20.48 0.82 -17.99
N VAL A 365 -21.39 1.69 -18.43
CA VAL A 365 -22.15 1.50 -19.68
C VAL A 365 -21.21 1.44 -20.88
N CYS A 366 -20.27 2.39 -21.00
CA CYS A 366 -19.30 2.42 -22.09
C CYS A 366 -18.41 1.16 -22.13
N LEU A 367 -17.92 0.69 -20.98
CA LEU A 367 -17.14 -0.55 -20.87
C LEU A 367 -17.93 -1.79 -21.33
N LEU A 368 -19.19 -1.93 -20.89
CA LEU A 368 -20.04 -3.07 -21.24
C LEU A 368 -20.44 -3.06 -22.72
N SER A 369 -20.81 -1.91 -23.28
CA SER A 369 -21.07 -1.75 -24.71
C SER A 369 -19.84 -2.09 -25.56
N SER A 370 -18.66 -1.67 -25.12
CA SER A 370 -17.39 -1.97 -25.77
C SER A 370 -17.10 -3.47 -25.80
N LEU A 371 -17.20 -4.16 -24.66
CA LEU A 371 -17.00 -5.61 -24.57
C LEU A 371 -18.01 -6.43 -25.38
N ALA A 372 -19.29 -6.03 -25.38
CA ALA A 372 -20.31 -6.69 -26.19
C ALA A 372 -20.02 -6.54 -27.68
N GLY A 373 -19.69 -5.32 -28.14
CA GLY A 373 -19.35 -5.05 -29.54
C GLY A 373 -18.08 -5.79 -29.99
N MET A 374 -17.03 -5.82 -29.16
CA MET A 374 -15.80 -6.56 -29.44
C MET A 374 -16.01 -8.07 -29.45
N GLY A 375 -16.82 -8.62 -28.52
CA GLY A 375 -17.17 -10.03 -28.48
C GLY A 375 -17.91 -10.48 -29.74
N VAL A 376 -18.95 -9.73 -30.16
CA VAL A 376 -19.69 -10.00 -31.41
C VAL A 376 -18.77 -9.87 -32.63
N SER A 377 -17.97 -8.81 -32.69
CA SER A 377 -17.07 -8.58 -33.83
C SER A 377 -15.96 -9.64 -33.91
N SER A 378 -15.51 -10.19 -32.78
CA SER A 378 -14.58 -11.34 -32.74
C SER A 378 -15.19 -12.58 -33.37
N LEU A 379 -16.47 -12.88 -33.09
CA LEU A 379 -17.18 -14.00 -33.72
C LEU A 379 -17.31 -13.80 -35.23
N LEU A 380 -17.65 -12.59 -35.68
CA LEU A 380 -17.72 -12.25 -37.11
C LEU A 380 -16.35 -12.38 -37.79
N LEU A 381 -15.27 -11.97 -37.13
CA LEU A 381 -13.90 -12.10 -37.64
C LEU A 381 -13.44 -13.57 -37.69
N ALA A 382 -13.75 -14.36 -36.67
CA ALA A 382 -13.50 -15.81 -36.66
C ALA A 382 -14.18 -16.50 -37.86
N ILE A 383 -15.46 -16.18 -38.10
CA ILE A 383 -16.24 -16.71 -39.23
C ILE A 383 -15.67 -16.20 -40.56
N GLY A 384 -15.33 -14.92 -40.66
CA GLY A 384 -14.75 -14.29 -41.84
C GLY A 384 -13.46 -14.98 -42.29
N ILE A 385 -12.52 -15.19 -41.35
CA ILE A 385 -11.26 -15.90 -41.61
C ILE A 385 -11.51 -17.37 -41.95
N LEU A 386 -12.35 -18.08 -41.19
CA LEU A 386 -12.60 -19.53 -41.39
C LEU A 386 -13.40 -19.86 -42.66
N LYS A 387 -14.08 -18.88 -43.25
CA LYS A 387 -14.80 -19.00 -44.52
C LYS A 387 -14.10 -18.27 -45.67
N SER A 388 -12.92 -17.69 -45.43
CA SER A 388 -12.17 -16.86 -46.39
C SER A 388 -12.99 -15.72 -47.00
N ILE A 389 -13.88 -15.10 -46.22
CA ILE A 389 -14.72 -13.98 -46.65
C ILE A 389 -14.03 -12.66 -46.29
N SER A 390 -13.25 -12.12 -47.23
CA SER A 390 -12.42 -10.92 -47.00
C SER A 390 -13.22 -9.69 -46.60
N VAL A 391 -14.40 -9.46 -47.22
CA VAL A 391 -15.26 -8.31 -46.91
C VAL A 391 -15.80 -8.40 -45.47
N LEU A 392 -16.26 -9.57 -45.04
CA LEU A 392 -16.74 -9.80 -43.67
C LEU A 392 -15.59 -9.60 -42.67
N SER A 393 -14.39 -10.08 -42.99
CA SER A 393 -13.21 -9.92 -42.15
C SER A 393 -12.81 -8.43 -42.00
N ALA A 394 -12.80 -7.68 -43.08
CA ALA A 394 -12.51 -6.24 -43.06
C ALA A 394 -13.55 -5.44 -42.25
N VAL A 395 -14.84 -5.71 -42.46
CA VAL A 395 -15.93 -5.07 -41.69
C VAL A 395 -15.87 -5.47 -40.21
N ALA A 396 -15.60 -6.74 -39.90
CA ALA A 396 -15.47 -7.22 -38.53
C ALA A 396 -14.28 -6.57 -37.80
N VAL A 397 -13.13 -6.38 -38.46
CA VAL A 397 -11.98 -5.63 -37.90
C VAL A 397 -12.37 -4.17 -37.62
N MET A 398 -13.04 -3.49 -38.56
CA MET A 398 -13.49 -2.10 -38.35
C MET A 398 -14.49 -1.99 -37.19
N LEU A 399 -15.47 -2.90 -37.09
CA LEU A 399 -16.44 -2.94 -36.00
C LEU A 399 -15.79 -3.28 -34.66
N PHE A 400 -14.82 -4.21 -34.64
CA PHE A 400 -14.08 -4.58 -33.45
C PHE A 400 -13.29 -3.39 -32.88
N VAL A 401 -12.53 -2.69 -33.73
CA VAL A 401 -11.73 -1.53 -33.30
C VAL A 401 -12.62 -0.33 -32.95
N SER A 402 -13.72 -0.12 -33.68
CA SER A 402 -14.72 0.89 -33.30
C SER A 402 -15.38 0.58 -31.96
N SER A 403 -15.66 -0.69 -31.66
CA SER A 403 -16.23 -1.12 -30.38
C SER A 403 -15.25 -0.89 -29.23
N PHE A 404 -13.95 -1.13 -29.44
CA PHE A 404 -12.89 -0.81 -28.46
C PHE A 404 -12.88 0.69 -28.10
N ALA A 405 -12.94 1.55 -29.12
CA ALA A 405 -12.90 3.01 -28.98
C ALA A 405 -14.06 3.60 -28.14
N VAL A 406 -15.22 2.93 -28.08
CA VAL A 406 -16.39 3.37 -27.30
C VAL A 406 -16.15 3.34 -25.78
N GLY A 407 -15.28 2.47 -25.27
CA GLY A 407 -15.12 2.28 -23.83
C GLY A 407 -13.78 1.72 -23.38
N LEU A 408 -13.41 0.50 -23.82
CA LEU A 408 -12.17 -0.15 -23.38
C LEU A 408 -10.90 0.61 -23.77
N GLY A 409 -10.94 1.47 -24.78
CA GLY A 409 -9.85 2.41 -25.07
C GLY A 409 -9.66 3.47 -23.95
N PRO A 410 -10.54 4.48 -23.86
CA PRO A 410 -10.32 5.63 -22.99
C PRO A 410 -10.61 5.38 -21.50
N VAL A 411 -11.62 4.56 -21.16
CA VAL A 411 -12.13 4.46 -19.77
C VAL A 411 -11.13 3.86 -18.78
N PRO A 412 -10.31 2.83 -19.10
CA PRO A 412 -9.38 2.25 -18.13
C PRO A 412 -8.37 3.27 -17.55
N PHE A 413 -7.89 4.22 -18.37
CA PHE A 413 -6.86 5.18 -17.96
C PHE A 413 -7.34 6.21 -16.94
N ILE A 414 -8.64 6.56 -16.94
CA ILE A 414 -9.23 7.51 -15.98
C ILE A 414 -9.65 6.83 -14.66
N LEU A 415 -10.02 5.55 -14.73
CA LEU A 415 -10.83 4.90 -13.69
C LEU A 415 -10.10 4.69 -12.36
N ALA A 416 -8.76 4.61 -12.35
CA ALA A 416 -8.00 4.55 -11.11
C ALA A 416 -8.19 5.80 -10.23
N SER A 417 -8.30 6.97 -10.87
CA SER A 417 -8.52 8.25 -10.17
C SER A 417 -9.97 8.47 -9.72
N GLU A 418 -10.90 7.64 -10.18
CA GLU A 418 -12.32 7.67 -9.82
C GLU A 418 -12.71 6.57 -8.81
N LEU A 419 -12.00 5.42 -8.81
CA LEU A 419 -12.31 4.27 -7.95
C LEU A 419 -11.46 4.16 -6.68
N ALA A 420 -10.23 4.68 -6.68
CA ALA A 420 -9.31 4.59 -5.54
C ALA A 420 -9.22 5.94 -4.81
N GLY A 421 -8.95 5.90 -3.50
CA GLY A 421 -8.69 7.10 -2.69
C GLY A 421 -7.41 7.82 -3.13
N PRO A 422 -7.28 9.15 -2.88
CA PRO A 422 -6.11 9.95 -3.28
C PRO A 422 -4.76 9.31 -2.92
N GLU A 423 -4.67 8.73 -1.72
CA GLU A 423 -3.48 8.03 -1.20
C GLU A 423 -3.05 6.84 -2.07
N ALA A 424 -4.01 6.21 -2.75
CA ALA A 424 -3.88 4.92 -3.41
C ALA A 424 -3.86 5.00 -4.94
N VAL A 425 -4.24 6.13 -5.55
CA VAL A 425 -4.39 6.26 -7.01
C VAL A 425 -3.10 5.89 -7.74
N GLY A 426 -1.95 6.44 -7.33
CA GLY A 426 -0.66 6.22 -8.00
C GLY A 426 -0.21 4.75 -7.98
N ALA A 427 -0.35 4.08 -6.83
CA ALA A 427 -0.01 2.67 -6.69
C ALA A 427 -1.02 1.74 -7.38
N THR A 428 -2.31 2.06 -7.33
CA THR A 428 -3.39 1.35 -8.02
C THR A 428 -3.19 1.41 -9.54
N GLN A 429 -2.96 2.61 -10.09
CA GLN A 429 -2.68 2.82 -11.51
C GLN A 429 -1.42 2.05 -11.95
N SER A 430 -0.37 2.06 -11.13
CA SER A 430 0.90 1.35 -11.42
C SER A 430 0.72 -0.16 -11.50
N ILE A 431 0.03 -0.79 -10.54
CA ILE A 431 -0.16 -2.25 -10.60
C ILE A 431 -1.20 -2.67 -11.65
N ALA A 432 -2.24 -1.86 -11.88
CA ALA A 432 -3.19 -2.13 -12.95
C ALA A 432 -2.54 -2.05 -14.34
N LEU A 433 -1.65 -1.07 -14.55
CA LEU A 433 -0.85 -0.99 -15.78
C LEU A 433 0.25 -2.06 -15.83
N ALA A 434 0.82 -2.51 -14.71
CA ALA A 434 1.69 -3.68 -14.71
C ALA A 434 0.95 -4.95 -15.18
N ALA A 435 -0.28 -5.18 -14.71
CA ALA A 435 -1.15 -6.25 -15.20
C ALA A 435 -1.50 -6.08 -16.69
N ASN A 436 -1.74 -4.83 -17.13
CA ASN A 436 -1.91 -4.48 -18.55
C ASN A 436 -0.68 -4.87 -19.40
N TRP A 437 0.53 -4.54 -18.97
CA TRP A 437 1.77 -4.88 -19.68
C TRP A 437 2.06 -6.38 -19.68
N ILE A 438 1.74 -7.11 -18.61
CA ILE A 438 1.82 -8.58 -18.57
C ILE A 438 0.84 -9.21 -19.57
N ALA A 439 -0.42 -8.76 -19.60
CA ALA A 439 -1.40 -9.23 -20.59
C ALA A 439 -1.00 -8.86 -22.02
N THR A 440 -0.45 -7.67 -22.22
CA THR A 440 0.13 -7.21 -23.51
C THR A 440 1.26 -8.11 -23.96
N PHE A 441 2.22 -8.45 -23.08
CA PHE A 441 3.29 -9.41 -23.35
C PHE A 441 2.73 -10.79 -23.73
N ILE A 442 1.75 -11.31 -22.99
CA ILE A 442 1.13 -12.61 -23.27
C ILE A 442 0.47 -12.61 -24.66
N VAL A 443 -0.36 -11.60 -24.98
CA VAL A 443 -0.99 -11.51 -26.31
C VAL A 443 0.07 -11.35 -27.39
N ALA A 444 1.05 -10.45 -27.21
CA ALA A 444 2.12 -10.22 -28.19
C ALA A 444 2.93 -11.49 -28.49
N GLN A 445 3.36 -12.21 -27.46
CA GLN A 445 4.24 -13.38 -27.59
C GLN A 445 3.51 -14.63 -28.10
N PHE A 446 2.29 -14.89 -27.62
CA PHE A 446 1.58 -16.14 -27.91
C PHE A 446 0.57 -16.04 -29.07
N PHE A 447 0.10 -14.84 -29.46
CA PHE A 447 -0.85 -14.70 -30.57
C PHE A 447 -0.32 -15.26 -31.90
N PRO A 448 0.93 -14.99 -32.36
CA PRO A 448 1.41 -15.54 -33.62
C PRO A 448 1.46 -17.08 -33.62
N LEU A 449 1.85 -17.68 -32.49
CA LEU A 449 1.87 -19.14 -32.31
C LEU A 449 0.46 -19.74 -32.32
N ALA A 450 -0.48 -19.12 -31.59
CA ALA A 450 -1.87 -19.55 -31.56
C ALA A 450 -2.53 -19.40 -32.94
N SER A 451 -2.27 -18.29 -33.64
CA SER A 451 -2.80 -18.03 -34.98
C SER A 451 -2.28 -19.03 -36.01
N ALA A 452 -0.98 -19.37 -35.97
CA ALA A 452 -0.40 -20.39 -36.85
C ALA A 452 -1.01 -21.79 -36.66
N GLN A 453 -1.43 -22.17 -35.45
CA GLN A 453 -2.01 -23.49 -35.16
C GLN A 453 -3.54 -23.53 -35.30
N LEU A 454 -4.23 -22.45 -34.93
CA LEU A 454 -5.70 -22.40 -34.80
C LEU A 454 -6.37 -21.60 -35.93
N GLY A 455 -5.61 -20.84 -36.71
CA GLY A 455 -6.11 -19.92 -37.74
C GLY A 455 -7.11 -18.92 -37.15
N GLY A 456 -8.22 -18.71 -37.85
CA GLY A 456 -9.32 -17.85 -37.38
C GLY A 456 -9.96 -18.28 -36.05
N LYS A 457 -9.75 -19.52 -35.57
CA LYS A 457 -10.36 -20.00 -34.32
C LYS A 457 -9.85 -19.26 -33.07
N VAL A 458 -8.69 -18.59 -33.13
CA VAL A 458 -8.18 -17.75 -32.02
C VAL A 458 -9.21 -16.70 -31.59
N TYR A 459 -9.98 -16.15 -32.54
CA TYR A 459 -10.98 -15.12 -32.24
C TYR A 459 -12.21 -15.65 -31.46
N PHE A 460 -12.44 -16.98 -31.42
CA PHE A 460 -13.41 -17.55 -30.45
C PHE A 460 -12.92 -17.43 -29.00
N ILE A 461 -11.60 -17.49 -28.76
CA ILE A 461 -11.00 -17.32 -27.43
C ILE A 461 -11.22 -15.87 -26.97
N PHE A 462 -10.94 -14.89 -27.83
CA PHE A 462 -11.20 -13.48 -27.52
C PHE A 462 -12.70 -13.17 -27.32
N ALA A 463 -13.60 -13.81 -28.07
CA ALA A 463 -15.04 -13.71 -27.83
C ALA A 463 -15.45 -14.26 -26.44
N ALA A 464 -14.94 -15.43 -26.06
CA ALA A 464 -15.21 -16.04 -24.76
C ALA A 464 -14.65 -15.21 -23.59
N LEU A 465 -13.42 -14.70 -23.72
CA LEU A 465 -12.79 -13.80 -22.75
C LEU A 465 -13.59 -12.49 -22.62
N SER A 466 -14.03 -11.91 -23.73
CA SER A 466 -14.89 -10.71 -23.72
C SER A 466 -16.21 -10.95 -22.96
N GLY A 467 -16.82 -12.14 -23.13
CA GLY A 467 -18.00 -12.55 -22.36
C GLY A 467 -17.72 -12.69 -20.85
N PHE A 468 -16.59 -13.30 -20.48
CA PHE A 468 -16.16 -13.38 -19.08
C PHE A 468 -15.96 -12.00 -18.43
N PHE A 469 -15.23 -11.09 -19.09
CA PHE A 469 -15.02 -9.74 -18.58
C PHE A 469 -16.31 -8.91 -18.55
N PHE A 470 -17.23 -9.11 -19.50
CA PHE A 470 -18.56 -8.48 -19.48
C PHE A 470 -19.35 -8.88 -18.23
N LEU A 471 -19.37 -10.18 -17.90
CA LEU A 471 -20.01 -10.67 -16.68
C LEU A 471 -19.33 -10.11 -15.42
N PHE A 472 -18.00 -10.15 -15.36
CA PHE A 472 -17.27 -9.59 -14.21
C PHE A 472 -17.54 -8.09 -14.00
N ILE A 473 -17.44 -7.28 -15.05
CA ILE A 473 -17.65 -5.82 -14.96
C ILE A 473 -19.12 -5.50 -14.66
N SER A 474 -20.07 -6.26 -15.21
CA SER A 474 -21.49 -6.03 -14.92
C SER A 474 -21.83 -6.28 -13.44
N TRP A 475 -21.17 -7.25 -12.80
CA TRP A 475 -21.41 -7.60 -11.39
C TRP A 475 -20.54 -6.81 -10.39
N PHE A 476 -19.23 -6.73 -10.60
CA PHE A 476 -18.27 -6.26 -9.58
C PHE A 476 -17.95 -4.76 -9.63
N VAL A 477 -18.02 -4.14 -10.82
CA VAL A 477 -17.58 -2.74 -11.01
C VAL A 477 -18.75 -1.78 -10.78
N PRO A 478 -18.63 -0.78 -9.88
CA PRO A 478 -19.66 0.25 -9.70
C PRO A 478 -19.63 1.30 -10.82
N GLU A 479 -20.68 2.13 -10.91
CA GLU A 479 -20.69 3.30 -11.80
C GLU A 479 -20.11 4.51 -11.06
N THR A 480 -19.19 5.23 -11.71
CA THR A 480 -18.49 6.41 -11.15
C THR A 480 -19.14 7.73 -11.55
N LYS A 481 -19.99 7.75 -12.59
CA LYS A 481 -20.63 8.97 -13.08
C LYS A 481 -21.44 9.68 -12.00
N GLY A 482 -21.14 10.97 -11.81
CA GLY A 482 -21.86 11.86 -10.91
C GLY A 482 -21.49 11.69 -9.43
N LYS A 483 -20.45 10.90 -9.13
CA LYS A 483 -19.92 10.68 -7.79
C LYS A 483 -18.77 11.64 -7.49
N LYS A 484 -18.75 12.22 -6.29
CA LYS A 484 -17.76 13.23 -5.88
C LYS A 484 -16.46 12.62 -5.32
N SER A 485 -16.55 11.44 -4.74
CA SER A 485 -15.42 10.75 -4.11
C SER A 485 -15.47 9.24 -4.39
N ALA A 486 -14.33 8.56 -4.31
CA ALA A 486 -14.27 7.10 -4.36
C ALA A 486 -15.17 6.47 -3.28
N ASP A 487 -15.28 7.09 -2.11
CA ASP A 487 -16.15 6.62 -1.03
C ASP A 487 -17.64 6.71 -1.39
N GLU A 488 -18.08 7.73 -2.13
CA GLU A 488 -19.46 7.81 -2.63
C GLU A 488 -19.74 6.77 -3.73
N VAL A 489 -18.73 6.41 -4.54
CA VAL A 489 -18.82 5.32 -5.55
C VAL A 489 -19.03 3.96 -4.87
N TRP A 490 -18.30 3.69 -3.79
CA TRP A 490 -18.38 2.44 -3.04
C TRP A 490 -19.45 2.44 -1.93
N GLY A 491 -20.26 3.51 -1.81
CA GLY A 491 -21.36 3.60 -0.85
C GLY A 491 -20.93 3.73 0.62
N ARG A 492 -19.82 4.41 0.89
CA ARG A 492 -19.15 4.48 2.20
C ARG A 492 -19.44 5.76 2.99
N GLU A 493 -20.13 6.75 2.43
CA GLU A 493 -20.49 7.98 3.15
C GLU A 493 -21.37 7.67 4.36
N ARG A 494 -20.96 8.13 5.55
CA ARG A 494 -21.85 8.15 6.72
C ARG A 494 -22.95 9.16 6.47
N ARG A 495 -24.21 8.73 6.56
CA ARG A 495 -25.36 9.62 6.64
C ARG A 495 -25.25 10.45 7.94
N VAL A 496 -24.75 11.68 7.82
CA VAL A 496 -24.85 12.67 8.89
C VAL A 496 -26.23 13.30 8.76
N ASP A 497 -27.22 12.66 9.39
CA ASP A 497 -28.55 13.22 9.53
C ASP A 497 -28.46 14.46 10.44
N TYR A 498 -28.29 15.64 9.82
CA TYR A 498 -28.44 16.91 10.53
C TYR A 498 -29.89 17.02 11.03
N PRO A 499 -30.12 17.28 12.34
CA PRO A 499 -31.45 17.65 12.79
C PRO A 499 -31.79 19.01 12.18
N THR A 500 -32.64 19.01 11.15
CA THR A 500 -33.08 20.22 10.47
C THR A 500 -33.80 21.14 11.46
N SER A 501 -33.16 22.26 11.79
CA SER A 501 -33.73 23.31 12.62
C SER A 501 -35.03 23.82 12.01
N SER A 502 -36.07 23.90 12.83
CA SER A 502 -37.39 24.40 12.44
C SER A 502 -37.32 25.81 11.85
N GLN A 503 -37.53 25.93 10.55
CA GLN A 503 -37.99 27.19 9.94
C GLN A 503 -39.50 27.09 9.70
N ARG A 504 -40.26 27.91 10.43
CA ARG A 504 -41.67 28.18 10.13
C ARG A 504 -41.73 28.96 8.82
N GLY A 505 -42.08 28.27 7.73
CA GLY A 505 -42.41 28.88 6.43
C GLY A 505 -43.93 28.97 6.29
N VAL A 506 -44.42 30.19 6.13
CA VAL A 506 -45.85 30.58 6.04
C VAL A 506 -46.65 29.73 5.05
N ASP A 507 -47.84 29.29 5.47
CA ASP A 507 -48.80 28.57 4.62
C ASP A 507 -49.33 29.45 3.47
N ALA A 508 -49.38 28.87 2.25
CA ALA A 508 -50.01 29.49 1.09
C ALA A 508 -50.73 28.43 0.20
N PHE A 509 -51.97 28.14 0.60
CA PHE A 509 -53.17 28.01 -0.26
C PHE A 509 -53.36 26.84 -1.27
N ASP A 510 -54.55 26.23 -1.14
CA ASP A 510 -55.41 25.54 -2.12
C ASP A 510 -54.98 24.23 -2.81
N LEU A 511 -55.66 23.09 -2.50
CA LEU A 511 -56.88 22.49 -3.14
C LEU A 511 -56.49 21.37 -4.13
N THR A 512 -57.21 20.25 -4.34
CA THR A 512 -58.57 19.83 -3.97
C THR A 512 -58.67 18.28 -4.00
N SER A 513 -59.63 17.69 -3.25
CA SER A 513 -60.28 16.36 -3.49
C SER A 513 -59.43 15.06 -3.49
N GLY A 514 -59.91 13.90 -3.03
CA GLY A 514 -61.17 13.56 -2.35
C GLY A 514 -61.45 12.03 -2.34
N SER A 515 -62.20 11.54 -1.34
CA SER A 515 -62.72 10.14 -1.13
C SER A 515 -61.68 9.01 -1.01
N ASN A 516 -61.59 8.26 0.11
CA ASN A 516 -62.52 7.26 0.70
C ASN A 516 -62.62 5.96 -0.16
N SER A 517 -62.60 4.72 0.37
CA SER A 517 -63.00 4.27 1.72
C SER A 517 -62.43 2.89 2.12
N SER A 518 -62.26 2.64 3.44
CA SER A 518 -62.48 1.35 4.17
C SER A 518 -61.59 0.12 3.84
N THR A 519 -61.14 -0.78 4.74
CA THR A 519 -61.16 -1.00 6.23
C THR A 519 -60.05 -2.06 6.53
N THR A 520 -59.68 -2.54 7.74
CA THR A 520 -60.37 -2.73 9.03
C THR A 520 -59.43 -2.59 10.25
N ILE A 521 -60.05 -2.27 11.38
CA ILE A 521 -59.62 -2.19 12.79
C ILE A 521 -58.89 -3.45 13.34
N LEU A 522 -57.82 -3.25 14.15
CA LEU A 522 -57.63 -3.69 15.56
C LEU A 522 -56.17 -3.45 16.00
N GLN A 523 -55.78 -3.09 17.23
CA GLN A 523 -56.20 -2.22 18.35
C GLN A 523 -55.20 -2.52 19.51
N ASN A 524 -54.98 -1.57 20.44
CA ASN A 524 -54.18 -1.67 21.69
C ASN A 524 -52.65 -1.60 21.55
N ALA A 525 -51.90 -0.97 22.49
CA ALA A 525 -52.24 0.07 23.48
C ALA A 525 -50.93 0.73 23.99
N ALA A 526 -51.00 1.97 24.47
CA ALA A 526 -49.94 2.60 25.26
C ALA A 526 -49.88 1.95 26.68
N THR A 527 -48.90 2.18 27.56
CA THR A 527 -48.62 3.50 28.18
C THR A 527 -47.31 3.48 29.00
N GLN A 528 -46.51 4.54 28.82
CA GLN A 528 -45.54 5.20 29.73
C GLN A 528 -44.92 4.46 30.94
N SER A 529 -43.59 4.62 31.11
CA SER A 529 -43.06 5.25 32.33
C SER A 529 -41.63 5.80 32.17
N ILE A 530 -41.52 7.12 32.38
CA ILE A 530 -40.60 7.83 33.29
C ILE A 530 -39.08 7.57 33.15
N SER A 531 -38.37 8.66 32.84
CA SER A 531 -36.92 8.79 32.82
C SER A 531 -36.29 8.79 34.22
N ILE A 532 -35.20 8.04 34.40
CA ILE A 532 -34.25 8.18 35.50
C ILE A 532 -32.84 8.28 34.90
N SER A 533 -32.09 9.30 35.29
CA SER A 533 -30.72 9.58 34.83
C SER A 533 -29.68 8.81 35.66
N GLN A 534 -28.81 8.05 35.00
CA GLN A 534 -27.58 7.47 35.60
C GLN A 534 -26.51 7.21 34.50
N PRO A 535 -25.24 6.91 34.85
CA PRO A 535 -24.11 7.72 34.38
C PRO A 535 -23.36 7.16 33.16
N GLN A 536 -22.46 7.98 32.60
CA GLN A 536 -21.56 7.57 31.53
C GLN A 536 -20.70 6.36 31.94
N VAL A 537 -20.70 5.33 31.09
CA VAL A 537 -19.82 4.16 31.18
C VAL A 537 -18.67 4.36 30.19
N HIS A 538 -17.43 4.24 30.67
CA HIS A 538 -16.26 4.19 29.78
C HIS A 538 -16.25 2.89 28.98
N GLU A 539 -16.20 2.99 27.65
CA GLU A 539 -16.04 1.84 26.76
C GLU A 539 -14.63 1.23 26.84
N VAL A 540 -14.55 -0.08 26.60
CA VAL A 540 -13.31 -0.87 26.63
C VAL A 540 -12.50 -0.61 25.35
N PRO A 541 -11.18 -0.38 25.41
CA PRO A 541 -10.37 -0.13 24.23
C PRO A 541 -10.25 -1.36 23.31
N PRO A 542 -10.18 -1.18 21.97
CA PRO A 542 -10.04 -2.26 21.00
C PRO A 542 -8.66 -2.94 21.06
N SER A 543 -8.53 -4.06 20.32
CA SER A 543 -7.27 -4.82 20.23
C SER A 543 -6.07 -3.97 19.79
N LEU A 544 -4.91 -4.27 20.36
CA LEU A 544 -3.67 -3.49 20.23
C LEU A 544 -2.71 -4.00 19.17
N VAL A 545 -2.81 -5.28 18.82
CA VAL A 545 -1.84 -5.95 17.91
C VAL A 545 -2.51 -6.36 16.60
N SER A 546 -3.82 -6.56 16.58
CA SER A 546 -4.60 -6.76 15.36
C SER A 546 -5.64 -5.66 15.17
N PRO A 547 -5.78 -5.02 13.99
CA PRO A 547 -6.99 -4.28 13.66
C PRO A 547 -8.17 -5.27 13.68
N ALA A 548 -9.20 -4.96 14.46
CA ALA A 548 -10.22 -5.94 14.84
C ALA A 548 -11.01 -6.47 13.62
N PHE A 549 -10.82 -7.76 13.33
CA PHE A 549 -11.69 -8.55 12.47
C PHE A 549 -12.22 -9.79 13.22
N THR A 550 -12.74 -9.56 14.43
CA THR A 550 -13.70 -10.49 15.02
C THR A 550 -14.96 -10.44 14.16
N PRO A 551 -15.54 -11.57 13.70
CA PRO A 551 -16.78 -11.56 12.94
C PRO A 551 -17.92 -10.90 13.75
N PRO A 552 -18.88 -10.23 13.08
CA PRO A 552 -19.94 -9.51 13.79
C PRO A 552 -20.78 -10.45 14.65
N ALA A 553 -20.92 -10.12 15.93
CA ALA A 553 -21.80 -10.83 16.84
C ALA A 553 -23.27 -10.72 16.39
N THR A 554 -23.99 -11.84 16.42
CA THR A 554 -25.45 -11.87 16.24
C THR A 554 -26.11 -11.09 17.40
N PRO A 555 -27.06 -10.18 17.15
CA PRO A 555 -27.58 -9.30 18.19
C PRO A 555 -28.40 -10.08 19.24
N GLY A 556 -28.05 -9.90 20.51
CA GLY A 556 -28.73 -10.49 21.66
C GLY A 556 -28.65 -9.56 22.89
N PHE A 557 -29.74 -9.49 23.65
CA PHE A 557 -29.95 -8.46 24.67
C PHE A 557 -28.97 -8.51 25.87
N SER A 558 -28.91 -7.37 26.57
CA SER A 558 -27.99 -7.03 27.64
C SER A 558 -28.07 -7.93 28.89
N THR A 559 -26.91 -8.18 29.50
CA THR A 559 -26.79 -8.63 30.90
C THR A 559 -25.41 -8.20 31.43
N PRO A 560 -25.31 -7.56 32.61
CA PRO A 560 -24.03 -7.03 33.10
C PRO A 560 -23.08 -8.16 33.51
N THR A 561 -21.87 -8.18 32.93
CA THR A 561 -20.78 -9.06 33.36
C THR A 561 -19.72 -8.26 34.12
N THR A 562 -19.45 -8.67 35.35
CA THR A 562 -18.36 -8.10 36.14
C THR A 562 -17.02 -8.62 35.59
N VAL A 563 -16.13 -7.70 35.20
CA VAL A 563 -14.78 -8.06 34.72
C VAL A 563 -13.96 -8.59 35.90
N ARG A 564 -14.03 -9.90 36.14
CA ARG A 564 -13.07 -10.58 37.01
C ARG A 564 -11.73 -10.69 36.28
N PRO A 565 -10.60 -10.29 36.89
CA PRO A 565 -9.28 -10.56 36.31
C PRO A 565 -9.08 -12.09 36.16
N PRO A 566 -8.27 -12.54 35.20
CA PRO A 566 -7.98 -13.96 35.04
C PRO A 566 -7.35 -14.50 36.34
N ARG A 567 -7.87 -15.63 36.84
CA ARG A 567 -7.30 -16.30 38.02
C ARG A 567 -5.84 -16.65 37.75
N SER A 568 -4.94 -16.05 38.52
CA SER A 568 -3.55 -16.44 38.57
C SER A 568 -3.30 -17.42 39.71
N ILE A 569 -2.20 -18.18 39.59
CA ILE A 569 -1.79 -19.19 40.56
C ILE A 569 -0.30 -18.98 40.83
N PRO A 570 0.12 -18.80 42.11
CA PRO A 570 1.54 -18.82 42.47
C PRO A 570 2.19 -20.11 42.01
N VAL A 571 3.42 -20.04 41.48
CA VAL A 571 4.15 -21.24 41.06
C VAL A 571 5.27 -21.50 42.05
N ASP A 572 5.25 -22.68 42.66
CA ASP A 572 6.38 -23.18 43.43
C ASP A 572 7.09 -24.27 42.61
N THR A 573 8.26 -23.92 42.05
CA THR A 573 9.11 -24.85 41.28
C THR A 573 10.15 -25.57 42.13
N THR A 574 10.05 -25.55 43.47
CA THR A 574 11.02 -26.19 44.37
C THR A 574 10.71 -27.64 44.75
N SER A 575 9.55 -28.19 44.37
CA SER A 575 9.14 -29.56 44.70
C SER A 575 9.65 -30.61 43.70
N ALA A 576 10.07 -31.78 44.20
CA ALA A 576 10.79 -32.79 43.44
C ALA A 576 9.92 -33.75 42.59
N ASP A 577 8.61 -33.82 42.84
CA ASP A 577 7.67 -34.75 42.19
C ASP A 577 7.14 -34.21 40.84
N ALA A 578 8.04 -33.91 39.90
CA ALA A 578 7.69 -33.34 38.59
C ALA A 578 7.78 -34.35 37.43
N PRO A 579 6.84 -34.31 36.44
CA PRO A 579 6.93 -35.09 35.20
C PRO A 579 8.20 -34.72 34.39
N PRO A 580 8.64 -35.54 33.41
CA PRO A 580 9.93 -35.39 32.74
C PRO A 580 10.23 -33.95 32.33
N ALA A 581 11.46 -33.51 32.62
CA ALA A 581 11.89 -32.13 32.39
C ALA A 581 12.03 -31.84 30.89
N PRO A 582 11.69 -30.63 30.42
CA PRO A 582 11.96 -30.22 29.04
C PRO A 582 13.47 -30.21 28.76
N HIS A 583 13.86 -30.50 27.52
CA HIS A 583 15.26 -30.47 27.10
C HIS A 583 15.78 -29.03 27.10
N LEU A 584 16.45 -28.63 28.18
CA LEU A 584 17.10 -27.32 28.30
C LEU A 584 18.39 -27.30 27.45
N LEU A 585 18.82 -26.10 27.04
CA LEU A 585 20.16 -25.92 26.50
C LEU A 585 21.18 -25.97 27.65
N PRO A 586 22.34 -26.64 27.50
CA PRO A 586 23.34 -26.72 28.56
C PRO A 586 24.01 -25.37 28.89
N THR A 587 23.99 -24.44 27.94
CA THR A 587 24.44 -23.05 28.09
C THR A 587 23.42 -22.14 27.42
N LEU A 588 23.11 -20.99 28.04
CA LEU A 588 22.20 -20.02 27.43
C LEU A 588 22.83 -19.36 26.18
N PRO A 589 22.03 -19.02 25.15
CA PRO A 589 22.50 -18.27 23.98
C PRO A 589 23.02 -16.87 24.36
N VAL A 590 24.01 -16.39 23.62
CA VAL A 590 24.41 -14.98 23.64
C VAL A 590 23.43 -14.20 22.78
N VAL A 591 22.89 -13.11 23.31
CA VAL A 591 21.94 -12.23 22.62
C VAL A 591 22.40 -10.78 22.67
N GLU A 592 22.12 -10.04 21.60
CA GLU A 592 22.39 -8.61 21.51
C GLU A 592 21.19 -7.90 20.89
N CYS A 593 20.70 -6.84 21.53
CA CYS A 593 19.67 -5.98 20.97
C CYS A 593 20.30 -5.03 19.95
N GLU A 594 20.03 -5.28 18.67
CA GLU A 594 20.61 -4.52 17.57
C GLU A 594 19.97 -3.13 17.43
N VAL A 595 18.64 -3.01 17.59
CA VAL A 595 17.90 -1.75 17.43
C VAL A 595 16.60 -1.74 18.24
N ARG A 596 16.16 -0.55 18.68
CA ARG A 596 14.85 -0.33 19.32
C ARG A 596 14.13 0.88 18.73
N ALA A 597 12.83 0.74 18.43
CA ALA A 597 11.96 1.83 18.00
C ALA A 597 10.71 1.95 18.87
N ARG A 598 10.22 3.19 19.06
CA ARG A 598 8.89 3.46 19.65
C ARG A 598 7.83 3.26 18.58
N ILE A 599 6.89 2.36 18.82
CA ILE A 599 5.73 2.11 17.97
C ILE A 599 4.51 2.82 18.60
N PRO A 600 3.91 3.83 17.96
CA PRO A 600 2.66 4.42 18.41
C PRO A 600 1.51 3.42 18.20
N THR A 601 0.66 3.22 19.21
CA THR A 601 -0.57 2.42 19.08
C THR A 601 -1.81 3.30 18.93
N THR A 602 -2.85 2.74 18.30
CA THR A 602 -4.15 3.40 18.08
C THR A 602 -4.89 3.79 19.38
N THR A 603 -4.53 3.17 20.50
CA THR A 603 -5.06 3.42 21.85
C THR A 603 -4.27 4.49 22.62
N GLY A 604 -3.28 5.12 21.99
CA GLY A 604 -2.42 6.13 22.61
C GLY A 604 -1.34 5.60 23.54
N GLN A 605 -1.19 4.27 23.64
CA GLN A 605 -0.20 3.63 24.50
C GLN A 605 1.20 3.56 23.86
N GLU A 606 2.23 3.49 24.70
CA GLU A 606 3.62 3.41 24.26
C GLU A 606 4.12 1.96 24.25
N MET A 607 4.37 1.47 23.04
CA MET A 607 4.99 0.18 22.77
C MET A 607 6.39 0.39 22.20
N TRP A 608 7.35 -0.43 22.60
CA TRP A 608 8.74 -0.37 22.15
C TRP A 608 9.13 -1.71 21.53
N LEU A 609 9.39 -1.70 20.23
CA LEU A 609 9.85 -2.88 19.50
C LEU A 609 11.38 -2.93 19.55
N HIS A 610 11.91 -4.03 20.07
CA HIS A 610 13.33 -4.33 20.12
C HIS A 610 13.62 -5.48 19.16
N VAL A 611 14.69 -5.36 18.36
CA VAL A 611 15.22 -6.44 17.51
C VAL A 611 16.46 -7.03 18.18
N TYR A 612 16.53 -8.36 18.22
CA TYR A 612 17.63 -9.12 18.80
C TYR A 612 18.27 -10.05 17.79
N ARG A 613 19.59 -10.06 17.81
CA ARG A 613 20.44 -11.08 17.17
C ARG A 613 20.98 -12.03 18.22
N ASN A 614 21.37 -13.23 17.79
CA ASN A 614 21.87 -14.29 18.68
C ASN A 614 22.96 -15.13 18.00
N ASN A 615 23.57 -16.05 18.76
CA ASN A 615 24.64 -16.94 18.30
C ASN A 615 24.20 -18.39 17.98
N VAL A 616 22.89 -18.70 18.05
CA VAL A 616 22.34 -20.05 17.85
C VAL A 616 21.61 -20.19 16.52
N ASP A 617 20.95 -19.14 16.03
CA ASP A 617 20.37 -19.08 14.69
C ASP A 617 20.63 -17.74 13.99
N THR A 618 20.36 -17.69 12.69
CA THR A 618 20.52 -16.48 11.85
C THR A 618 19.25 -15.63 11.79
N LYS A 619 18.35 -15.75 12.77
CA LYS A 619 17.05 -15.05 12.76
C LYS A 619 17.11 -13.84 13.67
N GLU A 620 16.42 -12.79 13.24
CA GLU A 620 16.06 -11.65 14.08
C GLU A 620 14.87 -12.05 14.97
N HIS A 621 15.03 -11.99 16.29
CA HIS A 621 13.94 -12.22 17.24
C HIS A 621 13.48 -10.89 17.83
N LEU A 622 12.23 -10.80 18.26
CA LEU A 622 11.63 -9.51 18.66
C LEU A 622 11.26 -9.52 20.15
N ALA A 623 11.44 -8.39 20.82
CA ALA A 623 10.81 -8.14 22.11
C ALA A 623 9.90 -6.89 22.02
N ILE A 624 8.61 -7.10 22.25
CA ILE A 624 7.58 -6.07 22.27
C ILE A 624 7.40 -5.65 23.73
N VAL A 625 7.88 -4.46 24.08
CA VAL A 625 7.91 -3.96 25.46
C VAL A 625 6.87 -2.87 25.65
N PHE A 626 6.05 -3.00 26.70
CA PHE A 626 5.01 -2.06 27.07
C PHE A 626 5.47 -1.22 28.26
N GLY A 627 5.39 0.11 28.11
CA GLY A 627 5.88 1.06 29.09
C GLY A 627 7.40 1.32 29.03
N ASN A 628 7.87 2.23 29.90
CA ASN A 628 9.19 2.88 29.76
C ASN A 628 10.23 2.42 30.82
N LYS A 629 9.90 1.43 31.65
CA LYS A 629 10.75 0.93 32.76
C LYS A 629 11.67 -0.23 32.37
N ILE A 630 11.25 -1.07 31.43
CA ILE A 630 11.98 -2.25 30.96
C ILE A 630 12.95 -1.82 29.86
N ARG A 631 14.23 -2.19 29.96
CA ARG A 631 15.31 -1.75 29.05
C ARG A 631 16.34 -2.84 28.82
N SER A 632 16.84 -2.93 27.60
CA SER A 632 17.91 -3.84 27.20
C SER A 632 19.29 -3.31 27.64
N ARG A 633 20.07 -4.14 28.33
CA ARG A 633 21.45 -3.84 28.75
C ARG A 633 22.37 -3.74 27.54
N SER A 634 22.27 -4.67 26.60
CA SER A 634 23.06 -4.68 25.36
C SER A 634 22.73 -3.51 24.42
N LEU A 635 21.46 -3.08 24.36
CA LEU A 635 21.07 -1.84 23.67
C LEU A 635 21.74 -0.62 24.31
N ASP A 636 21.64 -0.50 25.64
CA ASP A 636 22.13 0.66 26.37
C ASP A 636 23.66 0.68 26.59
N ALA A 637 24.38 -0.40 26.25
CA ALA A 637 25.85 -0.39 26.22
C ALA A 637 26.40 0.64 25.21
N GLU A 638 27.58 1.17 25.50
CA GLU A 638 28.35 2.02 24.56
C GLU A 638 29.15 1.11 23.61
N ARG A 639 29.11 1.39 22.31
CA ARG A 639 29.87 0.63 21.30
C ARG A 639 31.13 1.39 20.86
N PRO A 640 32.27 0.72 20.58
CA PRO A 640 33.50 1.39 20.15
C PRO A 640 33.27 2.22 18.87
N GLY A 641 33.58 3.52 18.94
CA GLY A 641 33.42 4.45 17.80
C GLY A 641 31.98 4.92 17.53
N GLU A 642 31.01 4.59 18.38
CA GLU A 642 29.61 5.02 18.24
C GLU A 642 29.45 6.54 18.52
N THR A 643 28.80 7.27 17.60
CA THR A 643 28.42 8.67 17.84
C THR A 643 27.08 8.78 18.59
N GLU A 644 26.78 9.94 19.19
CA GLU A 644 25.46 10.18 19.79
C GLU A 644 24.31 10.04 18.76
N LEU A 645 24.56 10.35 17.49
CA LEU A 645 23.56 10.15 16.43
C LEU A 645 23.34 8.67 16.13
N ASP A 646 24.41 7.86 16.05
CA ASP A 646 24.30 6.41 15.88
C ASP A 646 23.55 5.78 17.05
N ARG A 647 23.91 6.20 18.27
CA ARG A 647 23.28 5.76 19.52
C ARG A 647 21.79 6.09 19.57
N MET A 648 21.39 7.30 19.14
CA MET A 648 19.98 7.68 19.02
C MET A 648 19.26 6.92 17.91
N THR A 649 19.89 6.74 16.74
CA THR A 649 19.35 6.02 15.58
C THR A 649 19.14 4.54 15.88
N ARG A 650 20.05 3.94 16.65
CA ARG A 650 19.95 2.58 17.18
C ARG A 650 18.85 2.42 18.24
N GLY A 651 18.37 3.51 18.81
CA GLY A 651 17.30 3.48 19.81
C GLY A 651 17.77 3.54 21.26
N ALA A 652 19.07 3.67 21.54
CA ALA A 652 19.68 3.64 22.87
C ALA A 652 19.58 5.00 23.61
N TYR A 653 18.37 5.57 23.63
CA TYR A 653 18.03 6.88 24.20
C TYR A 653 16.98 6.79 25.33
N VAL A 654 16.77 7.90 26.05
CA VAL A 654 15.74 8.03 27.10
C VAL A 654 14.62 8.99 26.67
N GLY A 655 13.36 8.68 26.99
CA GLY A 655 12.20 9.51 26.65
C GLY A 655 11.82 9.46 25.16
N ARG A 656 11.15 10.50 24.65
CA ARG A 656 10.77 10.61 23.23
C ARG A 656 11.84 11.38 22.43
N LEU A 657 12.09 10.99 21.18
CA LEU A 657 12.85 11.81 20.24
C LEU A 657 11.98 12.98 19.73
N TYR A 658 12.64 14.07 19.37
CA TYR A 658 12.05 15.25 18.73
C TYR A 658 13.05 15.84 17.73
N PRO A 659 12.60 16.53 16.67
CA PRO A 659 13.50 17.19 15.71
C PRO A 659 14.47 18.14 16.42
N GLY A 660 15.76 18.06 16.08
CA GLY A 660 16.82 18.88 16.70
C GLY A 660 17.44 18.32 17.98
N ARG A 661 16.98 17.17 18.50
CA ARG A 661 17.60 16.52 19.66
C ARG A 661 19.01 16.01 19.33
N THR A 662 19.99 16.38 20.17
CA THR A 662 21.42 16.05 19.98
C THR A 662 21.97 14.98 20.94
N HIS A 663 21.26 14.65 22.03
CA HIS A 663 21.75 13.78 23.10
C HIS A 663 20.80 12.62 23.42
N SER A 664 21.38 11.43 23.63
CA SER A 664 20.68 10.20 24.02
C SER A 664 20.22 10.20 25.48
N ARG A 665 20.95 10.86 26.39
CA ARG A 665 20.71 10.85 27.86
C ARG A 665 20.00 12.10 28.37
N ILE A 666 19.06 11.93 29.30
CA ILE A 666 18.20 13.03 29.80
C ILE A 666 18.98 14.06 30.63
N ASP A 667 20.05 13.65 31.32
CA ASP A 667 20.86 14.54 32.16
C ASP A 667 21.86 15.37 31.36
N GLN A 668 22.17 14.97 30.11
CA GLN A 668 22.91 15.79 29.16
C GLN A 668 21.99 16.86 28.55
N ILE A 669 20.74 16.50 28.23
CA ILE A 669 19.70 17.44 27.75
C ILE A 669 19.49 18.55 28.80
N LYS A 670 19.26 18.20 30.06
CA LYS A 670 19.09 19.19 31.16
C LYS A 670 20.29 20.13 31.34
N ARG A 671 21.52 19.67 31.06
CA ARG A 671 22.73 20.51 31.08
C ARG A 671 22.83 21.42 29.86
N ALA A 672 22.44 20.95 28.67
CA ALA A 672 22.45 21.73 27.45
C ALA A 672 21.35 22.82 27.41
N GLU A 673 20.20 22.55 28.03
CA GLU A 673 19.04 23.45 28.05
C GLU A 673 19.09 24.53 29.18
N GLY A 674 20.24 24.69 29.86
CA GLY A 674 20.49 25.83 30.75
C GLY A 674 19.67 25.88 32.04
N ALA A 675 19.05 24.76 32.46
CA ALA A 675 18.26 24.69 33.69
C ALA A 675 19.17 24.81 34.94
N SER A 676 19.27 26.03 35.48
CA SER A 676 20.12 26.36 36.63
C SER A 676 19.85 25.47 37.85
N SER A 677 20.88 24.75 38.28
CA SER A 677 20.95 24.18 39.62
C SER A 677 21.08 25.31 40.65
N LYS A 678 20.00 25.64 41.35
CA LYS A 678 20.06 26.55 42.51
C LYS A 678 20.90 25.93 43.62
N PHE A 679 22.13 26.39 43.79
CA PHE A 679 22.75 26.54 45.11
C PHE A 679 23.68 27.77 45.14
N SER A 680 23.65 28.52 46.24
CA SER A 680 24.31 29.82 46.36
C SER A 680 25.81 29.72 46.68
N PRO A 681 26.60 30.77 46.36
CA PRO A 681 28.04 30.78 46.60
C PRO A 681 28.38 31.22 48.04
N SER A 682 29.46 30.66 48.58
CA SER A 682 30.30 31.33 49.58
C SER A 682 31.76 31.01 49.30
N ALA A 683 32.64 31.99 49.52
CA ALA A 683 33.99 32.03 48.96
C ALA A 683 35.08 31.76 50.05
N PRO A 684 36.37 32.08 49.83
CA PRO A 684 37.32 31.20 49.15
C PRO A 684 38.58 30.91 50.00
N ARG A 685 39.47 30.00 49.57
CA ARG A 685 40.92 30.11 49.89
C ARG A 685 41.88 29.35 48.96
N ASP A 686 42.72 30.16 48.32
CA ASP A 686 44.08 29.95 47.80
C ASP A 686 44.81 28.58 47.83
N ARG A 687 45.41 28.30 46.66
CA ARG A 687 46.82 27.87 46.39
C ARG A 687 47.28 26.41 46.54
N GLY A 688 47.52 25.83 45.36
CA GLY A 688 48.77 25.15 44.97
C GLY A 688 48.92 23.69 45.39
N ALA A 689 49.84 22.91 44.81
CA ALA A 689 50.58 23.01 43.53
C ALA A 689 51.41 21.71 43.38
N THR A 690 51.59 21.18 42.15
CA THR A 690 52.63 20.17 41.78
C THR A 690 52.59 18.81 42.52
N THR A 691 53.12 17.67 42.06
CA THR A 691 53.56 17.15 40.74
C THR A 691 53.55 15.62 40.81
N ASP A 692 53.37 14.99 39.65
CA ASP A 692 53.90 13.70 39.17
C ASP A 692 54.74 12.79 40.11
N SER A 693 54.37 11.51 40.17
CA SER A 693 55.28 10.37 40.46
C SER A 693 54.62 9.03 40.10
N GLY A 694 55.40 8.00 39.80
CA GLY A 694 54.91 6.64 39.53
C GLY A 694 55.87 5.55 40.02
N PHE A 695 55.70 4.35 39.46
CA PHE A 695 56.55 3.15 39.54
C PHE A 695 56.44 2.20 40.77
N PHE A 696 56.05 0.94 40.44
CA PHE A 696 56.58 -0.37 40.92
C PHE A 696 56.42 -0.79 42.41
N GLU A 697 56.27 -2.07 42.80
CA GLU A 697 55.85 -3.34 42.14
C GLU A 697 55.67 -4.45 43.23
N THR A 698 55.12 -5.62 42.86
CA THR A 698 55.24 -6.98 43.47
C THR A 698 54.26 -7.54 44.54
N SER A 699 53.74 -8.73 44.18
CA SER A 699 53.45 -9.98 44.94
C SER A 699 52.27 -10.13 45.93
N ASP A 700 51.25 -10.85 45.43
CA ASP A 700 50.58 -12.07 45.96
C ASP A 700 49.78 -12.13 47.30
N SER A 701 48.55 -12.66 47.11
CA SER A 701 47.75 -13.59 47.95
C SER A 701 46.51 -13.08 48.75
N ALA A 702 45.37 -13.67 48.38
CA ALA A 702 44.15 -14.02 49.16
C ALA A 702 43.12 -12.96 49.66
N GLN A 703 41.84 -13.39 49.54
CA GLN A 703 40.58 -12.99 50.24
C GLN A 703 39.81 -11.68 49.91
N GLU A 704 38.58 -11.92 49.39
CA GLU A 704 37.23 -11.46 49.84
C GLU A 704 36.82 -9.98 50.03
N SER A 705 35.50 -9.74 49.85
CA SER A 705 34.67 -8.55 50.20
C SER A 705 34.91 -7.25 49.40
N GLU A 706 33.90 -6.62 48.79
CA GLU A 706 32.85 -5.74 49.37
C GLU A 706 33.45 -4.46 50.00
N ASP A 707 32.96 -3.23 49.81
CA ASP A 707 31.65 -2.77 49.32
C ASP A 707 31.71 -1.29 48.87
N GLY A 708 30.58 -0.69 48.47
CA GLY A 708 30.33 0.72 48.79
C GLY A 708 29.99 1.70 47.65
N CYS A 709 28.79 1.61 47.09
CA CYS A 709 28.11 2.78 46.50
C CYS A 709 26.72 2.99 47.13
N VAL A 710 26.77 3.52 48.35
CA VAL A 710 25.75 4.25 49.13
C VAL A 710 24.31 4.27 48.59
N GLU A 711 23.40 3.66 49.35
CA GLU A 711 21.95 3.81 49.22
C GLU A 711 21.45 5.25 49.45
N PRO A 712 20.34 5.66 48.81
CA PRO A 712 19.41 6.62 49.40
C PRO A 712 18.37 5.90 50.26
N THR A 713 18.53 5.92 51.58
CA THR A 713 17.51 5.48 52.53
C THR A 713 16.17 6.18 52.29
N PHE A 714 15.10 5.41 52.02
CA PHE A 714 13.73 5.89 52.18
C PHE A 714 13.14 5.36 53.49
N THR A 715 12.80 6.30 54.37
CA THR A 715 12.22 6.04 55.69
C THR A 715 10.88 5.31 55.58
N SER A 716 10.68 4.31 56.43
CA SER A 716 9.44 3.56 56.55
C SER A 716 8.26 4.45 56.97
N SER A 717 7.21 4.52 56.14
CA SER A 717 5.86 4.86 56.60
C SER A 717 4.91 3.71 56.25
N SER A 718 4.67 2.83 57.22
CA SER A 718 3.78 1.68 57.06
C SER A 718 2.33 2.11 56.82
N LYS A 719 1.81 1.81 55.64
CA LYS A 719 0.38 1.50 55.46
C LYS A 719 0.27 0.12 54.83
N SER A 720 -0.48 -0.75 55.51
CA SER A 720 -0.70 -2.13 55.12
C SER A 720 -1.52 -2.24 53.84
N ALA A 721 -0.84 -2.33 52.69
CA ALA A 721 -1.41 -2.97 51.51
C ALA A 721 -1.32 -4.50 51.70
N GLY A 722 -2.38 -5.23 51.34
CA GLY A 722 -2.42 -6.68 51.53
C GLY A 722 -1.42 -7.41 50.63
N ALA A 723 -1.05 -8.65 51.01
CA ALA A 723 -0.12 -9.49 50.24
C ALA A 723 -0.55 -9.73 48.77
N SER A 724 -1.79 -9.43 48.40
CA SER A 724 -2.30 -9.46 47.03
C SER A 724 -1.78 -8.34 46.12
N ASP A 725 -1.39 -7.17 46.64
CA ASP A 725 -0.93 -6.04 45.80
C ASP A 725 0.53 -6.18 45.37
N ALA A 726 1.39 -6.78 46.20
CA ALA A 726 2.82 -6.95 45.91
C ALA A 726 3.08 -7.76 44.61
N HIS A 727 2.17 -8.67 44.26
CA HIS A 727 2.24 -9.45 43.02
C HIS A 727 1.96 -8.62 41.76
N LEU A 728 1.07 -7.62 41.83
CA LEU A 728 0.73 -6.76 40.69
C LEU A 728 1.90 -5.87 40.23
N GLU A 729 2.88 -5.63 41.10
CA GLU A 729 4.10 -4.89 40.77
C GLU A 729 5.08 -5.68 39.88
N LEU A 730 4.95 -7.00 39.76
CA LEU A 730 5.84 -7.80 38.92
C LEU A 730 5.51 -7.61 37.42
N PRO A 731 6.53 -7.42 36.54
CA PRO A 731 6.33 -7.30 35.11
C PRO A 731 5.60 -8.50 34.51
N LEU A 732 4.65 -8.23 33.62
CA LEU A 732 3.87 -9.24 32.93
C LEU A 732 4.60 -9.68 31.66
N VAL A 733 4.86 -10.98 31.51
CA VAL A 733 5.68 -11.53 30.42
C VAL A 733 4.92 -12.58 29.63
N ARG A 734 5.10 -12.57 28.30
CA ARG A 734 4.56 -13.58 27.39
C ARG A 734 5.66 -14.08 26.47
N ILE A 735 5.93 -15.39 26.51
CA ILE A 735 6.79 -16.03 25.51
C ILE A 735 5.92 -16.55 24.36
N HIS A 736 5.94 -15.83 23.25
CA HIS A 736 5.18 -16.09 22.04
C HIS A 736 6.08 -16.77 20.98
N SER A 737 5.50 -17.71 20.23
CA SER A 737 6.17 -18.33 19.07
C SER A 737 5.42 -17.88 17.83
N GLU A 738 6.13 -17.30 16.86
CA GLU A 738 5.62 -16.88 15.55
C GLU A 738 4.61 -17.87 14.99
N CYS A 739 3.41 -17.40 14.66
CA CYS A 739 2.33 -18.18 14.11
C CYS A 739 1.62 -17.37 13.02
N TYR A 740 2.27 -17.24 11.86
CA TYR A 740 1.81 -16.47 10.71
C TYR A 740 0.35 -16.77 10.35
N THR A 741 -0.03 -18.05 10.31
CA THR A 741 -1.41 -18.44 9.99
C THR A 741 -2.42 -17.98 11.05
N GLY A 742 -2.08 -17.99 12.33
CA GLY A 742 -2.98 -17.57 13.42
C GLY A 742 -3.00 -16.06 13.66
N GLU A 743 -1.89 -15.37 13.42
CA GLU A 743 -1.70 -13.94 13.70
C GLU A 743 -1.98 -13.06 12.47
N THR A 744 -1.52 -13.47 11.28
CA THR A 744 -1.61 -12.67 10.04
C THR A 744 -2.75 -13.11 9.12
N VAL A 745 -3.16 -14.38 9.18
CA VAL A 745 -4.19 -14.96 8.29
C VAL A 745 -5.45 -15.37 9.08
N TRP A 746 -5.55 -14.99 10.36
CA TRP A 746 -6.70 -15.22 11.24
C TRP A 746 -7.23 -16.68 11.25
N SER A 747 -6.32 -17.65 11.14
CA SER A 747 -6.67 -19.06 11.01
C SER A 747 -7.36 -19.60 12.26
N ALA A 748 -8.63 -19.98 12.10
CA ALA A 748 -9.43 -20.64 13.13
C ALA A 748 -8.99 -22.07 13.48
N ARG A 749 -7.79 -22.50 13.08
CA ARG A 749 -7.16 -23.77 13.53
C ARG A 749 -6.35 -23.62 14.81
N CYS A 750 -6.10 -22.39 15.27
CA CYS A 750 -5.36 -22.15 16.51
C CYS A 750 -5.71 -20.82 17.18
N ASP A 751 -5.56 -20.76 18.49
CA ASP A 751 -5.76 -19.59 19.35
C ASP A 751 -4.53 -18.64 19.41
N CYS A 752 -3.54 -18.79 18.52
CA CYS A 752 -2.26 -18.09 18.68
C CYS A 752 -2.40 -16.57 18.51
N GLY A 753 -3.14 -16.11 17.50
CA GLY A 753 -3.43 -14.67 17.32
C GLY A 753 -4.21 -14.09 18.50
N GLU A 754 -5.26 -14.76 18.95
CA GLU A 754 -6.04 -14.36 20.14
C GLU A 754 -5.17 -14.27 21.40
N GLN A 755 -4.24 -15.22 21.60
CA GLN A 755 -3.29 -15.17 22.71
C GLN A 755 -2.25 -14.05 22.59
N LEU A 756 -1.92 -13.57 21.38
CA LEU A 756 -1.02 -12.43 21.18
C LEU A 756 -1.74 -11.12 21.52
N ASP A 757 -2.93 -10.93 20.96
CA ASP A 757 -3.81 -9.79 21.17
C ASP A 757 -4.16 -9.61 22.66
N GLU A 758 -4.63 -10.67 23.34
CA GLU A 758 -4.98 -10.63 24.76
C GLU A 758 -3.74 -10.37 25.64
N ALA A 759 -2.57 -10.92 25.28
CA ALA A 759 -1.34 -10.64 26.04
C ALA A 759 -0.95 -9.15 25.94
N ALA A 760 -1.00 -8.57 24.75
CA ALA A 760 -0.77 -7.14 24.58
C ALA A 760 -1.81 -6.30 25.34
N ARG A 761 -3.11 -6.65 25.24
CA ARG A 761 -4.20 -5.97 25.96
C ARG A 761 -3.99 -5.98 27.47
N LEU A 762 -3.59 -7.12 28.05
CA LEU A 762 -3.30 -7.21 29.49
C LEU A 762 -2.06 -6.42 29.90
N MET A 763 -1.00 -6.38 29.08
CA MET A 763 0.20 -5.56 29.34
C MET A 763 -0.04 -4.06 29.19
N SER A 764 -1.08 -3.68 28.45
CA SER A 764 -1.48 -2.30 28.23
C SER A 764 -2.26 -1.69 29.40
N LEU A 765 -3.03 -2.50 30.13
CA LEU A 765 -3.93 -1.99 31.15
C LEU A 765 -3.14 -1.58 32.40
N PRO A 766 -3.09 -0.28 32.78
CA PRO A 766 -2.27 0.16 33.92
C PRO A 766 -2.73 -0.44 35.25
N SER A 767 -4.01 -0.81 35.35
CA SER A 767 -4.60 -1.53 36.50
C SER A 767 -4.17 -2.99 36.62
N PHE A 768 -3.62 -3.59 35.57
CA PHE A 768 -3.21 -5.00 35.54
C PHE A 768 -1.69 -5.18 35.42
N ALA A 769 -1.03 -4.27 34.70
CA ALA A 769 0.43 -4.23 34.49
C ALA A 769 1.01 -2.83 34.78
N PRO A 770 0.96 -2.34 36.05
CA PRO A 770 1.42 -0.98 36.41
C PRO A 770 2.92 -0.73 36.17
N ASN A 771 3.73 -1.80 36.13
CA ASN A 771 5.16 -1.74 35.79
C ASN A 771 5.45 -2.14 34.32
N GLY A 772 4.42 -2.26 33.49
CA GLY A 772 4.54 -2.67 32.10
C GLY A 772 4.71 -4.18 31.91
N GLY A 773 5.18 -4.56 30.72
CA GLY A 773 5.35 -5.96 30.36
C GLY A 773 6.17 -6.18 29.09
N ALA A 774 6.49 -7.43 28.79
CA ALA A 774 7.26 -7.81 27.62
C ALA A 774 6.70 -9.08 26.93
N ILE A 775 6.41 -8.97 25.64
CA ILE A 775 6.17 -10.13 24.77
C ILE A 775 7.48 -10.46 24.07
N ILE A 776 8.09 -11.59 24.41
CA ILE A 776 9.22 -12.15 23.67
C ILE A 776 8.65 -12.95 22.52
N TYR A 777 8.88 -12.50 21.29
CA TYR A 777 8.34 -13.07 20.07
C TYR A 777 9.46 -13.82 19.34
N LEU A 778 9.44 -15.15 19.47
CA LEU A 778 10.43 -16.05 18.90
C LEU A 778 10.01 -16.55 17.52
N ARG A 779 10.91 -16.46 16.54
CA ARG A 779 10.67 -16.89 15.14
C ARG A 779 10.75 -18.41 14.95
N GLN A 780 9.76 -19.10 15.55
CA GLN A 780 9.69 -20.55 15.71
C GLN A 780 8.34 -21.12 15.21
N GLU A 781 7.98 -20.78 13.97
CA GLU A 781 6.75 -21.22 13.31
C GLU A 781 6.57 -22.76 13.31
N GLY A 782 5.31 -23.20 13.42
CA GLY A 782 4.90 -24.60 13.34
C GLY A 782 5.21 -25.44 14.58
N ARG A 783 5.51 -24.82 15.72
CA ARG A 783 6.24 -25.44 16.84
C ARG A 783 7.70 -25.78 16.48
N GLY A 784 8.35 -24.92 15.69
CA GLY A 784 9.76 -25.01 15.32
C GLY A 784 10.05 -25.73 13.99
N ILE A 785 9.06 -26.39 13.37
CA ILE A 785 9.22 -27.10 12.08
C ILE A 785 9.19 -26.17 10.85
N GLY A 786 8.77 -24.90 11.03
CA GLY A 786 8.65 -23.92 9.96
C GLY A 786 7.31 -23.96 9.20
N LEU A 787 7.06 -22.92 8.40
CA LEU A 787 5.76 -22.68 7.76
C LEU A 787 5.40 -23.76 6.72
N GLY A 788 6.36 -24.20 5.88
CA GLY A 788 6.10 -25.19 4.83
C GLY A 788 5.65 -26.54 5.41
N GLU A 789 6.32 -27.01 6.46
CA GLU A 789 5.96 -28.26 7.14
C GLU A 789 4.65 -28.11 7.94
N LYS A 790 4.39 -26.94 8.53
CA LYS A 790 3.09 -26.63 9.16
C LYS A 790 1.92 -26.73 8.17
N LEU A 791 2.08 -26.26 6.93
CA LEU A 791 1.04 -26.38 5.89
C LEU A 791 0.84 -27.83 5.45
N LYS A 792 1.90 -28.64 5.37
CA LYS A 792 1.75 -30.10 5.19
C LYS A 792 1.01 -30.75 6.36
N ALA A 793 1.30 -30.33 7.59
CA ALA A 793 0.61 -30.83 8.78
C ALA A 793 -0.88 -30.44 8.80
N TYR A 794 -1.24 -29.26 8.26
CA TYR A 794 -2.63 -28.87 8.04
C TYR A 794 -3.34 -29.78 7.04
N ASN A 795 -2.70 -30.13 5.91
CA ASN A 795 -3.27 -31.09 4.96
C ASN A 795 -3.49 -32.47 5.61
N LEU A 796 -2.59 -32.92 6.49
CA LEU A 796 -2.78 -34.16 7.24
C LEU A 796 -3.90 -34.05 8.30
N GLN A 797 -4.10 -32.88 8.89
CA GLN A 797 -5.23 -32.63 9.80
C GLN A 797 -6.58 -32.68 9.08
N ASP A 798 -6.62 -32.20 7.82
CA ASP A 798 -7.82 -32.27 6.96
C ASP A 798 -8.14 -33.71 6.52
N LEU A 799 -7.11 -34.58 6.48
CA LEU A 799 -7.26 -36.02 6.34
C LEU A 799 -7.60 -36.73 7.67
N GLY A 800 -7.95 -35.99 8.72
CA GLY A 800 -8.51 -36.50 9.98
C GLY A 800 -7.56 -36.52 11.18
N ASN A 801 -6.24 -36.43 10.96
CA ASN A 801 -5.24 -36.47 12.04
C ASN A 801 -5.35 -35.26 12.98
N ASP A 802 -4.75 -35.32 14.17
CA ASP A 802 -4.55 -34.12 14.99
C ASP A 802 -3.15 -33.49 14.81
N THR A 803 -2.88 -32.37 15.50
CA THR A 803 -1.61 -31.64 15.38
C THR A 803 -0.40 -32.44 15.90
N TYR A 804 -0.60 -33.36 16.86
CA TYR A 804 0.48 -34.22 17.35
C TYR A 804 0.80 -35.29 16.31
N GLU A 805 -0.23 -35.99 15.83
CA GLU A 805 -0.11 -37.08 14.84
C GLU A 805 0.45 -36.58 13.51
N ALA A 806 -0.03 -35.45 13.02
CA ALA A 806 0.45 -34.84 11.77
C ALA A 806 1.96 -34.52 11.81
N ASN A 807 2.50 -34.07 12.94
CA ASN A 807 3.93 -33.82 13.08
C ASN A 807 4.74 -35.13 13.07
N ILE A 808 4.28 -36.16 13.80
CA ILE A 808 4.94 -37.48 13.84
C ILE A 808 4.91 -38.16 12.45
N LEU A 809 3.80 -38.06 11.71
CA LEU A 809 3.68 -38.58 10.34
C LEU A 809 4.66 -37.91 9.36
N LEU A 810 4.94 -36.62 9.55
CA LEU A 810 5.96 -35.88 8.80
C LEU A 810 7.40 -36.13 9.31
N ARG A 811 7.59 -37.02 10.30
CA ARG A 811 8.86 -37.33 10.96
C ARG A 811 9.48 -36.16 11.74
N HIS A 812 8.67 -35.20 12.15
CA HIS A 812 9.06 -34.13 13.06
C HIS A 812 8.73 -34.51 14.52
N PRO A 813 9.45 -33.99 15.52
CA PRO A 813 9.02 -34.11 16.91
C PRO A 813 7.68 -33.36 17.13
N ALA A 814 6.92 -33.78 18.14
CA ALA A 814 5.63 -33.16 18.48
C ALA A 814 5.76 -31.67 18.84
N ASP A 815 6.90 -31.27 19.42
CA ASP A 815 7.29 -29.89 19.64
C ASP A 815 8.81 -29.77 19.46
N ALA A 816 9.27 -28.90 18.55
CA ALA A 816 10.69 -28.67 18.26
C ALA A 816 11.22 -27.35 18.87
N ARG A 817 10.44 -26.69 19.73
CA ARG A 817 10.77 -25.35 20.25
C ARG A 817 11.80 -25.41 21.38
N SER A 818 12.67 -24.41 21.41
CA SER A 818 13.59 -24.14 22.52
C SER A 818 13.34 -22.73 23.07
N TYR A 819 13.33 -22.60 24.39
CA TYR A 819 13.03 -21.35 25.10
C TYR A 819 14.26 -20.68 25.74
N GLY A 820 15.45 -21.29 25.69
CA GLY A 820 16.67 -20.68 26.25
C GLY A 820 17.02 -19.32 25.63
N LEU A 821 16.66 -19.10 24.35
CA LEU A 821 16.80 -17.79 23.71
C LEU A 821 15.89 -16.72 24.35
N ALA A 822 14.68 -17.10 24.76
CA ALA A 822 13.79 -16.19 25.50
C ALA A 822 14.32 -15.90 26.91
N THR A 823 14.89 -16.89 27.61
CA THR A 823 15.55 -16.68 28.91
C THR A 823 16.69 -15.65 28.77
N ALA A 824 17.56 -15.80 27.77
CA ALA A 824 18.63 -14.84 27.49
C ALA A 824 18.10 -13.42 27.16
N MET A 825 17.06 -13.30 26.32
CA MET A 825 16.43 -12.01 26.02
C MET A 825 15.79 -11.36 27.27
N LEU A 826 15.20 -12.14 28.18
CA LEU A 826 14.67 -11.63 29.44
C LEU A 826 15.78 -11.13 30.39
N MET A 827 16.91 -11.84 30.46
CA MET A 827 18.07 -11.39 31.24
C MET A 827 18.60 -10.04 30.72
N ASP A 828 18.70 -9.89 29.39
CA ASP A 828 19.16 -8.64 28.77
C ASP A 828 18.17 -7.47 29.01
N LEU A 829 16.86 -7.73 28.98
CA LEU A 829 15.81 -6.76 29.36
C LEU A 829 15.77 -6.41 30.87
N GLY A 830 16.68 -6.97 31.68
CA GLY A 830 16.70 -6.77 33.13
C GLY A 830 15.56 -7.46 33.88
N LEU A 831 14.95 -8.50 33.29
CA LEU A 831 13.86 -9.31 33.85
C LEU A 831 14.34 -10.66 34.44
N GLY A 832 15.65 -10.91 34.44
CA GLY A 832 16.27 -12.06 35.13
C GLY A 832 16.53 -11.80 36.62
N GLY A 833 16.98 -12.84 37.32
CA GLY A 833 17.28 -12.82 38.75
C GLY A 833 16.05 -12.97 39.66
N GLU A 834 16.27 -12.86 40.97
CA GLU A 834 15.32 -13.31 42.00
C GLU A 834 14.00 -12.52 42.06
N ARG A 835 13.97 -11.28 41.54
CA ARG A 835 12.75 -10.46 41.47
C ARG A 835 11.61 -11.20 40.77
N GLY A 836 11.94 -11.91 39.70
CA GLY A 836 11.02 -12.73 38.94
C GLY A 836 9.93 -11.99 38.16
N ILE A 837 9.11 -12.78 37.48
CA ILE A 837 8.11 -12.33 36.50
C ILE A 837 6.75 -13.01 36.70
N ARG A 838 5.70 -12.43 36.11
CA ARG A 838 4.39 -13.08 35.94
C ARG A 838 4.26 -13.59 34.51
N LEU A 839 4.10 -14.90 34.33
CA LEU A 839 4.17 -15.54 33.01
C LEU A 839 2.78 -15.91 32.46
N LEU A 840 2.43 -15.36 31.30
CA LEU A 840 1.22 -15.66 30.53
C LEU A 840 1.36 -16.97 29.74
N THR A 841 1.03 -18.10 30.38
CA THR A 841 1.12 -19.44 29.78
C THR A 841 0.08 -20.41 30.33
N ASN A 842 -0.26 -21.44 29.54
CA ASN A 842 -0.98 -22.64 29.99
C ASN A 842 -0.14 -23.91 29.89
N ASN A 843 1.05 -23.84 29.28
CA ASN A 843 1.95 -24.96 29.16
C ASN A 843 2.86 -24.98 30.42
N PRO A 844 2.87 -26.06 31.24
CA PRO A 844 3.72 -26.18 32.42
C PRO A 844 5.20 -26.32 32.06
N ASP A 845 5.54 -27.02 30.98
CA ASP A 845 6.92 -27.19 30.51
C ASP A 845 7.52 -25.86 30.02
N LYS A 846 6.68 -24.98 29.44
CA LYS A 846 7.10 -23.61 29.12
C LYS A 846 7.46 -22.80 30.37
N VAL A 847 6.87 -23.06 31.54
CA VAL A 847 7.29 -22.39 32.79
C VAL A 847 8.74 -22.80 33.11
N ARG A 848 8.98 -24.11 33.24
CA ARG A 848 10.30 -24.67 33.55
C ARG A 848 11.37 -24.31 32.52
N ALA A 849 11.02 -24.33 31.23
CA ALA A 849 11.94 -24.00 30.14
C ALA A 849 12.27 -22.51 30.01
N VAL A 850 11.46 -21.62 30.60
CA VAL A 850 11.74 -20.18 30.66
C VAL A 850 12.59 -19.83 31.89
N GLU A 851 12.43 -20.55 33.00
CA GLU A 851 13.30 -20.34 34.17
C GLU A 851 14.78 -20.57 33.85
N GLY A 852 15.08 -21.52 32.95
CA GLY A 852 16.43 -21.81 32.48
C GLY A 852 17.16 -22.85 33.34
N PRO A 853 18.34 -23.34 32.90
CA PRO A 853 19.06 -24.41 33.59
C PRO A 853 19.63 -23.98 34.95
N GLY A 854 19.98 -22.70 35.12
CA GLY A 854 20.43 -22.10 36.37
C GLY A 854 19.35 -21.34 37.14
N ARG A 855 18.07 -21.42 36.71
CA ARG A 855 16.95 -20.61 37.22
C ARG A 855 17.20 -19.09 37.07
N GLU A 856 17.80 -18.71 35.95
CA GLU A 856 18.22 -17.36 35.59
C GLU A 856 17.04 -16.36 35.51
N VAL A 857 15.82 -16.88 35.32
CA VAL A 857 14.55 -16.16 35.45
C VAL A 857 13.67 -16.91 36.44
N VAL A 858 13.03 -16.21 37.38
CA VAL A 858 12.10 -16.84 38.35
C VAL A 858 10.65 -16.55 37.95
N VAL A 859 9.83 -17.58 37.75
CA VAL A 859 8.39 -17.40 37.49
C VAL A 859 7.63 -17.45 38.81
N ARG A 860 7.31 -16.28 39.37
CA ARG A 860 6.61 -16.17 40.67
C ARG A 860 5.12 -16.50 40.56
N GLU A 861 4.52 -16.21 39.41
CA GLU A 861 3.08 -16.31 39.19
C GLU A 861 2.80 -16.73 37.75
N ARG A 862 1.91 -17.72 37.59
CA ARG A 862 1.33 -18.05 36.28
C ARG A 862 0.01 -17.32 36.13
N VAL A 863 -0.13 -16.59 35.03
CA VAL A 863 -1.40 -16.00 34.60
C VAL A 863 -1.97 -16.84 33.46
N ALA A 864 -3.19 -17.36 33.65
CA ALA A 864 -3.81 -18.28 32.71
C ALA A 864 -4.36 -17.57 31.45
N MET A 865 -4.02 -18.11 30.28
CA MET A 865 -4.50 -17.62 28.97
C MET A 865 -5.74 -18.41 28.55
N VAL A 866 -6.88 -18.20 29.22
CA VAL A 866 -8.15 -18.84 28.84
C VAL A 866 -8.69 -18.19 27.56
N PRO A 867 -9.10 -18.97 26.54
CA PRO A 867 -9.72 -18.47 25.31
C PRO A 867 -10.90 -17.53 25.58
N LEU A 868 -11.07 -16.50 24.76
CA LEU A 868 -12.16 -15.53 24.88
C LEU A 868 -13.52 -16.20 24.66
N ALA A 869 -13.59 -17.17 23.75
CA ALA A 869 -14.80 -17.97 23.51
C ALA A 869 -15.27 -18.70 24.78
N TRP A 870 -14.36 -19.25 25.57
CA TRP A 870 -14.71 -19.93 26.83
C TRP A 870 -15.08 -18.91 27.91
N LYS A 871 -14.29 -17.84 28.09
CA LYS A 871 -14.56 -16.74 29.05
C LYS A 871 -15.94 -16.09 28.87
N THR A 872 -16.41 -15.95 27.62
CA THR A 872 -17.61 -15.16 27.28
C THR A 872 -18.85 -15.99 26.95
N GLY A 873 -18.76 -17.33 27.02
CA GLY A 873 -19.83 -18.23 26.58
C GLY A 873 -20.06 -18.19 25.06
N GLY A 874 -19.00 -17.94 24.29
CA GLY A 874 -19.02 -17.90 22.83
C GLY A 874 -19.51 -16.59 22.21
N LYS A 875 -19.52 -15.49 22.97
CA LYS A 875 -19.91 -14.15 22.47
C LYS A 875 -18.75 -13.41 21.78
N GLU A 876 -17.53 -13.64 22.23
CA GLU A 876 -16.30 -13.04 21.71
C GLU A 876 -15.22 -14.11 21.52
N GLY A 877 -14.24 -13.87 20.66
CA GLY A 877 -13.14 -14.81 20.39
C GLY A 877 -13.37 -15.76 19.21
N VAL A 878 -12.37 -16.60 18.94
CA VAL A 878 -12.41 -17.57 17.82
C VAL A 878 -13.27 -18.78 18.20
N ARG A 879 -14.29 -19.07 17.38
CA ARG A 879 -15.16 -20.26 17.53
C ARG A 879 -15.21 -21.06 16.24
N SER A 880 -14.71 -22.29 16.29
CA SER A 880 -14.65 -23.25 15.18
C SER A 880 -14.49 -24.68 15.71
N GLU A 881 -14.72 -25.69 14.88
CA GLU A 881 -14.47 -27.08 15.28
C GLU A 881 -12.96 -27.36 15.37
N GLU A 882 -12.19 -26.72 14.48
CA GLU A 882 -10.75 -26.88 14.38
C GLU A 882 -10.00 -26.29 15.59
N VAL A 883 -10.43 -25.15 16.13
CA VAL A 883 -9.81 -24.59 17.34
C VAL A 883 -10.12 -25.44 18.57
N GLU A 884 -11.32 -26.00 18.67
CA GLU A 884 -11.70 -26.87 19.78
C GLU A 884 -10.95 -28.21 19.73
N LYS A 885 -10.81 -28.83 18.54
CA LYS A 885 -9.95 -30.02 18.34
C LYS A 885 -8.48 -29.73 18.67
N TYR A 886 -7.99 -28.52 18.39
CA TYR A 886 -6.63 -28.10 18.75
C TYR A 886 -6.47 -27.85 20.27
N LEU A 887 -7.51 -27.30 20.93
CA LEU A 887 -7.53 -27.07 22.37
C LEU A 887 -7.65 -28.38 23.17
N SER A 888 -8.47 -29.35 22.72
CA SER A 888 -8.50 -30.70 23.31
C SER A 888 -7.14 -31.40 23.16
N THR A 889 -6.54 -31.37 21.96
CA THR A 889 -5.17 -31.91 21.73
C THR A 889 -4.14 -31.30 22.68
N LYS A 890 -4.23 -29.99 22.97
CA LYS A 890 -3.36 -29.32 23.95
C LYS A 890 -3.54 -29.83 25.38
N ILE A 891 -4.77 -30.10 25.80
CA ILE A 891 -5.08 -30.58 27.15
C ILE A 891 -4.69 -32.06 27.28
N GLU A 892 -5.17 -32.89 26.36
CA GLU A 892 -5.05 -34.34 26.40
C GLU A 892 -3.63 -34.84 26.10
N LYS A 893 -3.03 -34.37 24.99
CA LYS A 893 -1.71 -34.83 24.54
C LYS A 893 -0.55 -33.96 25.04
N PHE A 894 -0.70 -32.64 25.06
CA PHE A 894 0.34 -31.71 25.55
C PHE A 894 0.22 -31.28 27.01
N LYS A 895 -0.75 -31.82 27.77
CA LYS A 895 -0.94 -31.57 29.23
C LYS A 895 -1.00 -30.09 29.61
N HIS A 896 -1.55 -29.24 28.74
CA HIS A 896 -1.80 -27.84 29.07
C HIS A 896 -2.80 -27.73 30.23
N MET A 897 -2.50 -26.85 31.18
CA MET A 897 -3.34 -26.53 32.33
C MET A 897 -4.51 -25.60 31.93
N LEU A 898 -5.37 -26.09 31.03
CA LEU A 898 -6.63 -25.49 30.62
C LEU A 898 -7.78 -26.42 31.03
N SER A 899 -8.87 -25.84 31.51
CA SER A 899 -10.14 -26.52 31.74
C SER A 899 -11.22 -25.79 30.93
N PRO A 900 -12.08 -26.51 30.18
CA PRO A 900 -13.33 -25.90 29.71
C PRO A 900 -14.13 -25.44 30.95
N SER A 901 -14.72 -24.25 30.84
CA SER A 901 -15.39 -23.52 31.93
C SER A 901 -16.86 -23.89 32.08
#